data_AF-A0A7Y0G0Z8-F1
#
_entry.id   AF-A0A7Y0G0Z8-F1
#
_cell.length_a   1.000
_cell.length_b   1.000
_cell.length_c   1.000
_cell.angle_alpha   90.00
_cell.angle_beta   90.00
_cell.angle_gamma   90.00
#
_symmetry.space_group_name_H-M   'P 1'
#
loop_
_entity.id
_entity.type
_entity.pdbx_description
1 polymer ?
#
loop_
_entity_poly.entity_id
_entity_poly.type
_entity_poly.pdbx_seq_one_letter_code
_entity_poly.pdbx_strand_id
1 'polypeptide(L)'
;MAIPGNFLSLATSTLEPNVTGWTPLLNCTISRATGGTASDGCLQVRSVAGGEMRCRTSANYAVLPGVEYLVLADASGATVPERIGIRWLTSASTEISITWSLTTATASAAWHRIAVAGYAPVDAAFAQVVVSSTPAAGAVNSLFDNLYLGLPQRTTGNLLSANAETHERAANWEYTAGTNSTITRAVPMVNWPATFYLAGGHVAAMTVTANGDADFRCTETPVVTPGTEYEAYGYLQPPTSGTAAWIELRFFDGVGAQIQATRAVLSAPGTGWYRQRVSAIAPTGAETAGLAFGLAGATAGQIMRLDTVVILAASRPQAGSIVPLSDADFEFGIGSWTTVSGAATLSRTTPWGTAARRGSYSMTVSSATATASVIRTGQYTLATTDTHRAVIEVLVGAGGWTVATGVRFYDDVGTEISSSSSSTIPIPGAGWWFIASTSDPPPNAVKVALEYTVTATAPSSTLRVDQVSYFPALPLFEANPKEETASVDLVVRELEVGNELSLWRTTPTGERTFVRGPDGLIDRTLITDTQFLVQDYEAPLGVLISYTHETYEVGTTAPDRFSVQTATIPAGDPNFSWLKDPSSPQRNLRVLTEKAPDWQRSVVQGEHRVRGRRNSIIFSDVRGGLEGELRIWTRSDDERKSLHWLLDPGRILLWQAVPGMGIDDVYVAVGQVVEGRTVPQAQELWRSWTLPLRQVDMPAALGVAGSADRTWQDILSEHATWGDVLARFETWEDVFLNRPKG
;
A
#
# COMPACT_ATOMS: atom_id res chain seq x y z
N MET A 1 -10.38 3.95 -28.44
CA MET A 1 -9.11 3.88 -27.67
C MET A 1 -8.12 3.05 -28.46
N ALA A 2 -6.82 3.37 -28.47
CA ALA A 2 -5.83 2.55 -29.19
C ALA A 2 -5.51 1.27 -28.41
N ILE A 3 -5.52 0.11 -29.07
CA ILE A 3 -5.13 -1.17 -28.47
C ILE A 3 -3.58 -1.24 -28.45
N PRO A 4 -2.93 -1.43 -27.28
CA PRO A 4 -1.47 -1.52 -27.20
C PRO A 4 -0.90 -2.62 -28.11
N GLY A 5 0.18 -2.32 -28.83
CA GLY A 5 0.85 -3.28 -29.72
C GLY A 5 0.06 -3.71 -30.96
N ASN A 6 -1.03 -3.01 -31.29
CA ASN A 6 -1.84 -3.32 -32.47
C ASN A 6 -1.20 -2.77 -33.75
N PHE A 7 -1.07 -3.61 -34.76
CA PHE A 7 -0.55 -3.23 -36.08
C PHE A 7 -1.60 -2.52 -36.93
N LEU A 8 -2.89 -2.69 -36.59
CA LEU A 8 -3.98 -1.99 -37.25
C LEU A 8 -3.98 -0.51 -36.87
N SER A 9 -4.23 0.37 -37.85
CA SER A 9 -4.51 1.77 -37.54
C SER A 9 -5.79 1.89 -36.71
N LEU A 10 -5.92 2.98 -35.95
CA LEU A 10 -7.12 3.23 -35.15
C LEU A 10 -8.40 3.13 -35.99
N ALA A 11 -8.40 3.72 -37.18
CA ALA A 11 -9.55 3.67 -38.10
C ALA A 11 -9.88 2.24 -38.59
N THR A 12 -8.89 1.36 -38.71
CA THR A 12 -9.11 -0.04 -39.11
C THR A 12 -9.59 -0.89 -37.95
N SER A 13 -9.08 -0.61 -36.74
CA SER A 13 -9.36 -1.35 -35.50
C SER A 13 -10.72 -1.03 -34.90
N THR A 14 -11.12 0.25 -34.90
CA THR A 14 -12.37 0.73 -34.27
C THR A 14 -13.43 1.17 -35.28
N LEU A 15 -13.11 1.11 -36.58
CA LEU A 15 -14.03 1.46 -37.68
C LEU A 15 -14.51 2.91 -37.66
N GLU A 16 -13.67 3.81 -37.15
CA GLU A 16 -13.93 5.25 -37.09
C GLU A 16 -13.00 6.05 -38.01
N PRO A 17 -13.52 6.95 -38.88
CA PRO A 17 -14.94 7.27 -39.08
C PRO A 17 -15.66 6.38 -40.12
N ASN A 18 -14.98 5.37 -40.69
CA ASN A 18 -15.49 4.59 -41.83
C ASN A 18 -14.79 3.21 -41.94
N VAL A 19 -15.14 2.45 -42.99
CA VAL A 19 -14.58 1.11 -43.27
C VAL A 19 -13.40 1.11 -44.26
N THR A 20 -12.70 2.24 -44.48
CA THR A 20 -11.63 2.33 -45.51
C THR A 20 -10.47 1.35 -45.32
N GLY A 21 -10.24 0.87 -44.09
CA GLY A 21 -9.26 -0.17 -43.79
C GLY A 21 -9.65 -1.58 -44.22
N TRP A 22 -10.85 -1.77 -44.79
CA TRP A 22 -11.45 -3.08 -45.08
C TRP A 22 -11.88 -3.22 -46.54
N THR A 23 -11.80 -4.43 -47.08
CA THR A 23 -12.20 -4.78 -48.44
C THR A 23 -12.94 -6.12 -48.46
N PRO A 24 -14.07 -6.23 -49.20
CA PRO A 24 -14.73 -7.52 -49.43
C PRO A 24 -13.79 -8.55 -50.05
N LEU A 25 -13.81 -9.78 -49.55
CA LEU A 25 -12.99 -10.88 -50.08
C LEU A 25 -13.86 -11.91 -50.82
N LEU A 26 -15.00 -12.29 -50.25
CA LEU A 26 -15.88 -13.32 -50.82
C LEU A 26 -17.33 -13.10 -50.39
N ASN A 27 -18.27 -13.16 -51.34
CA ASN A 27 -19.72 -13.21 -51.11
C ASN A 27 -20.28 -12.16 -50.12
N CYS A 28 -19.68 -10.96 -50.06
CA CYS A 28 -20.14 -9.91 -49.14
C CYS A 28 -20.06 -8.50 -49.72
N THR A 29 -20.85 -7.62 -49.12
CA THR A 29 -20.68 -6.16 -49.13
C THR A 29 -20.32 -5.69 -47.73
N ILE A 30 -19.64 -4.54 -47.62
CA ILE A 30 -19.26 -3.96 -46.32
C ILE A 30 -19.80 -2.55 -46.13
N SER A 31 -20.13 -2.20 -44.90
CA SER A 31 -20.56 -0.86 -44.48
C SER A 31 -20.17 -0.59 -43.02
N ARG A 32 -20.15 0.67 -42.61
CA ARG A 32 -20.07 1.04 -41.18
C ARG A 32 -21.47 0.93 -40.57
N ALA A 33 -21.59 0.21 -39.45
CA ALA A 33 -22.77 0.21 -38.60
C ALA A 33 -22.48 0.95 -37.27
N THR A 34 -23.48 1.03 -36.39
CA THR A 34 -23.41 1.70 -35.08
C THR A 34 -23.54 0.68 -33.93
N GLY A 35 -23.23 1.07 -32.70
CA GLY A 35 -23.31 0.21 -31.52
C GLY A 35 -22.10 -0.70 -31.29
N GLY A 36 -20.91 -0.28 -31.72
CA GLY A 36 -19.63 -0.95 -31.44
C GLY A 36 -19.31 -1.05 -29.94
N THR A 37 -18.27 -1.81 -29.61
CA THR A 37 -17.80 -2.05 -28.24
C THR A 37 -16.70 -1.08 -27.81
N ALA A 38 -15.83 -0.66 -28.74
CA ALA A 38 -14.72 0.26 -28.48
C ALA A 38 -15.08 1.73 -28.80
N SER A 39 -16.03 1.92 -29.72
CA SER A 39 -16.60 3.19 -30.15
C SER A 39 -18.02 2.96 -30.71
N ASP A 40 -18.68 4.01 -31.21
CA ASP A 40 -20.00 3.84 -31.84
C ASP A 40 -19.92 2.99 -33.12
N GLY A 41 -18.89 3.18 -33.94
CA GLY A 41 -18.71 2.49 -35.21
C GLY A 41 -18.38 1.00 -35.07
N CYS A 42 -18.92 0.18 -35.97
CA CYS A 42 -18.50 -1.21 -36.17
C CYS A 42 -18.55 -1.61 -37.65
N LEU A 43 -17.85 -2.69 -38.01
CA LEU A 43 -17.79 -3.22 -39.37
C LEU A 43 -18.99 -4.13 -39.60
N GLN A 44 -19.88 -3.75 -40.50
CA GLN A 44 -20.94 -4.62 -40.98
C GLN A 44 -20.46 -5.36 -42.23
N VAL A 45 -20.47 -6.69 -42.16
CA VAL A 45 -20.27 -7.59 -43.29
C VAL A 45 -21.62 -8.21 -43.63
N ARG A 46 -22.13 -7.95 -44.84
CA ARG A 46 -23.44 -8.41 -45.29
C ARG A 46 -23.30 -9.40 -46.45
N SER A 47 -23.91 -10.58 -46.35
CA SER A 47 -23.85 -11.59 -47.41
C SER A 47 -24.59 -11.16 -48.68
N VAL A 48 -24.08 -11.56 -49.84
CA VAL A 48 -24.76 -11.32 -51.14
C VAL A 48 -25.66 -12.50 -51.50
N ALA A 49 -25.22 -13.73 -51.22
CA ALA A 49 -25.98 -14.97 -51.38
C ALA A 49 -25.71 -15.93 -50.19
N GLY A 50 -26.39 -17.07 -50.17
CA GLY A 50 -26.06 -18.15 -49.23
C GLY A 50 -24.66 -18.73 -49.52
N GLY A 51 -23.99 -19.20 -48.46
CA GLY A 51 -22.59 -19.67 -48.50
C GLY A 51 -21.65 -18.77 -47.71
N GLU A 52 -20.38 -19.16 -47.63
CA GLU A 52 -19.39 -18.45 -46.81
C GLU A 52 -19.18 -17.02 -47.31
N MET A 53 -19.23 -16.07 -46.39
CA MET A 53 -18.86 -14.68 -46.61
C MET A 53 -17.53 -14.35 -45.92
N ARG A 54 -16.70 -13.53 -46.55
CA ARG A 54 -15.38 -13.12 -46.02
C ARG A 54 -15.08 -11.67 -46.32
N CYS A 55 -14.57 -10.96 -45.31
CA CYS A 55 -13.99 -9.62 -45.45
C CYS A 55 -12.56 -9.63 -44.89
N ARG A 56 -11.69 -8.76 -45.40
CA ARG A 56 -10.30 -8.66 -44.95
C ARG A 56 -9.82 -7.22 -44.82
N THR A 57 -8.72 -7.01 -44.11
CA THR A 57 -8.02 -5.72 -44.13
C THR A 57 -7.45 -5.42 -45.51
N SER A 58 -7.55 -4.16 -45.94
CA SER A 58 -7.05 -3.69 -47.23
C SER A 58 -5.52 -3.63 -47.26
N ALA A 59 -4.90 -3.27 -46.14
CA ALA A 59 -3.44 -3.21 -45.99
C ALA A 59 -2.86 -4.59 -45.65
N ASN A 60 -1.57 -4.75 -45.97
CA ASN A 60 -0.72 -5.88 -45.56
C ASN A 60 0.18 -5.44 -44.41
N TYR A 61 0.24 -6.24 -43.34
CA TYR A 61 1.04 -5.94 -42.16
C TYR A 61 2.27 -6.83 -42.13
N ALA A 62 3.46 -6.24 -41.95
CA ALA A 62 4.71 -7.00 -41.96
C ALA A 62 4.76 -8.03 -40.82
N VAL A 63 5.21 -9.24 -41.14
CA VAL A 63 5.41 -10.32 -40.18
C VAL A 63 6.75 -11.02 -40.43
N LEU A 64 7.22 -11.74 -39.43
CA LEU A 64 8.44 -12.55 -39.51
C LEU A 64 8.08 -14.04 -39.49
N PRO A 65 8.62 -14.87 -40.41
CA PRO A 65 8.44 -16.31 -40.36
C PRO A 65 8.83 -16.90 -39.00
N GLY A 66 8.03 -17.84 -38.49
CA GLY A 66 8.26 -18.51 -37.21
C GLY A 66 7.88 -17.70 -35.97
N VAL A 67 7.46 -16.43 -36.11
CA VAL A 67 6.91 -15.64 -35.01
C VAL A 67 5.41 -15.90 -34.88
N GLU A 68 4.93 -16.01 -33.64
CA GLU A 68 3.50 -16.13 -33.37
C GLU A 68 2.82 -14.76 -33.42
N TYR A 69 1.66 -14.72 -34.07
CA TYR A 69 0.78 -13.56 -34.08
C TYR A 69 -0.61 -13.95 -33.61
N LEU A 70 -1.28 -13.00 -32.97
CA LEU A 70 -2.66 -13.08 -32.49
C LEU A 70 -3.52 -12.13 -33.31
N VAL A 71 -4.72 -12.60 -33.67
CA VAL A 71 -5.80 -11.76 -34.15
C VAL A 71 -7.02 -11.96 -33.26
N LEU A 72 -7.70 -10.88 -32.89
CA LEU A 72 -8.97 -10.93 -32.18
C LEU A 72 -9.93 -9.85 -32.67
N ALA A 73 -11.22 -10.07 -32.42
CA ALA A 73 -12.28 -9.09 -32.61
C ALA A 73 -13.43 -9.38 -31.65
N ASP A 74 -14.19 -8.35 -31.31
CA ASP A 74 -15.53 -8.54 -30.76
C ASP A 74 -16.50 -8.67 -31.94
N ALA A 75 -17.32 -9.72 -31.95
CA ALA A 75 -18.25 -10.07 -33.02
C ALA A 75 -19.70 -10.11 -32.54
N SER A 76 -20.64 -9.90 -33.46
CA SER A 76 -22.07 -10.08 -33.24
C SER A 76 -22.79 -10.50 -34.53
N GLY A 77 -23.52 -11.59 -34.46
CA GLY A 77 -24.12 -12.27 -35.59
C GLY A 77 -25.37 -12.98 -35.12
N ALA A 78 -26.47 -12.25 -35.13
CA ALA A 78 -27.74 -12.69 -34.56
C ALA A 78 -28.28 -14.01 -35.14
N THR A 79 -27.86 -14.38 -36.35
CA THR A 79 -28.40 -15.56 -37.07
C THR A 79 -27.32 -16.50 -37.61
N VAL A 80 -26.04 -16.12 -37.52
CA VAL A 80 -24.94 -16.92 -38.08
C VAL A 80 -23.73 -16.89 -37.16
N PRO A 81 -23.14 -18.06 -36.88
CA PRO A 81 -21.84 -18.15 -36.23
C PRO A 81 -20.71 -17.54 -37.08
N GLU A 82 -19.71 -16.99 -36.41
CA GLU A 82 -18.59 -16.27 -36.98
C GLU A 82 -17.25 -16.94 -36.66
N ARG A 83 -16.21 -16.52 -37.37
CA ARG A 83 -14.82 -16.87 -37.11
C ARG A 83 -13.89 -15.77 -37.64
N ILE A 84 -12.68 -15.74 -37.11
CA ILE A 84 -11.62 -14.83 -37.52
C ILE A 84 -10.39 -15.62 -37.93
N GLY A 85 -9.54 -15.05 -38.78
CA GLY A 85 -8.33 -15.70 -39.25
C GLY A 85 -7.20 -14.74 -39.58
N ILE A 86 -5.99 -15.30 -39.57
CA ILE A 86 -4.77 -14.64 -40.02
C ILE A 86 -4.44 -15.18 -41.41
N ARG A 87 -4.54 -14.33 -42.42
CA ARG A 87 -4.18 -14.67 -43.80
C ARG A 87 -2.71 -14.35 -44.04
N TRP A 88 -1.92 -15.38 -44.29
CA TRP A 88 -0.48 -15.29 -44.50
C TRP A 88 -0.15 -15.07 -45.97
N LEU A 89 0.79 -14.16 -46.22
CA LEU A 89 1.13 -13.71 -47.56
C LEU A 89 2.64 -13.68 -47.78
N THR A 90 3.06 -14.02 -49.00
CA THR A 90 4.44 -13.83 -49.46
C THR A 90 4.77 -12.35 -49.61
N SER A 91 6.05 -12.01 -49.86
CA SER A 91 6.47 -10.64 -50.19
C SER A 91 5.81 -10.08 -51.47
N ALA A 92 5.36 -10.96 -52.35
CA ALA A 92 4.56 -10.62 -53.53
C ALA A 92 3.04 -10.54 -53.25
N SER A 93 2.62 -10.55 -51.98
CA SER A 93 1.22 -10.54 -51.54
C SER A 93 0.37 -11.72 -52.02
N THR A 94 1.01 -12.85 -52.34
CA THR A 94 0.32 -14.11 -52.71
C THR A 94 -0.07 -14.87 -51.44
N GLU A 95 -1.30 -15.40 -51.38
CA GLU A 95 -1.78 -16.18 -50.24
C GLU A 95 -1.01 -17.49 -50.09
N ILE A 96 -0.50 -17.72 -48.88
CA ILE A 96 0.13 -18.98 -48.50
C ILE A 96 -0.93 -19.88 -47.84
N SER A 97 -1.61 -19.34 -46.83
CA SER A 97 -2.66 -20.04 -46.07
C SER A 97 -3.45 -19.05 -45.20
N ILE A 98 -4.51 -19.54 -44.55
CA ILE A 98 -5.23 -18.80 -43.51
C ILE A 98 -5.28 -19.67 -42.25
N THR A 99 -4.76 -19.15 -41.13
CA THR A 99 -4.96 -19.74 -39.81
C THR A 99 -6.31 -19.28 -39.29
N TRP A 100 -7.28 -20.19 -39.16
CA TRP A 100 -8.64 -19.88 -38.73
C TRP A 100 -8.87 -20.20 -37.25
N SER A 101 -9.67 -19.36 -36.58
CA SER A 101 -10.32 -19.70 -35.33
C SER A 101 -11.33 -20.84 -35.54
N LEU A 102 -11.72 -21.50 -34.45
CA LEU A 102 -12.96 -22.26 -34.48
C LEU A 102 -14.13 -21.30 -34.75
N THR A 103 -15.18 -21.83 -35.35
CA THR A 103 -16.45 -21.12 -35.46
C THR A 103 -17.11 -21.06 -34.10
N THR A 104 -17.76 -19.93 -33.80
CA THR A 104 -18.51 -19.74 -32.57
C THR A 104 -19.54 -20.86 -32.37
N ALA A 105 -19.73 -21.31 -31.13
CA ALA A 105 -20.54 -22.50 -30.88
C ALA A 105 -22.02 -22.32 -31.29
N THR A 106 -22.52 -21.07 -31.24
CA THR A 106 -23.87 -20.67 -31.61
C THR A 106 -23.86 -19.23 -32.12
N ALA A 107 -24.83 -18.85 -32.94
CA ALA A 107 -25.08 -17.46 -33.29
C ALA A 107 -25.47 -16.63 -32.05
N SER A 108 -25.08 -15.35 -32.00
CA SER A 108 -25.41 -14.44 -30.90
C SER A 108 -25.55 -13.01 -31.39
N ALA A 109 -26.63 -12.33 -30.99
CA ALA A 109 -26.79 -10.89 -31.22
C ALA A 109 -26.01 -10.04 -30.19
N ALA A 110 -25.58 -10.63 -29.08
CA ALA A 110 -24.72 -9.98 -28.11
C ALA A 110 -23.26 -10.04 -28.56
N TRP A 111 -22.52 -8.96 -28.30
CA TRP A 111 -21.09 -8.88 -28.52
C TRP A 111 -20.36 -9.99 -27.75
N HIS A 112 -19.44 -10.65 -28.44
CA HIS A 112 -18.63 -11.73 -27.89
C HIS A 112 -17.26 -11.75 -28.58
N ARG A 113 -16.25 -12.33 -27.94
CA ARG A 113 -14.90 -12.35 -28.53
C ARG A 113 -14.67 -13.57 -29.41
N ILE A 114 -14.05 -13.33 -30.57
CA ILE A 114 -13.43 -14.35 -31.41
C ILE A 114 -11.95 -14.03 -31.58
N ALA A 115 -11.11 -15.05 -31.57
CA ALA A 115 -9.67 -14.88 -31.67
C ALA A 115 -9.00 -16.12 -32.28
N VAL A 116 -7.78 -15.97 -32.78
CA VAL A 116 -6.89 -17.08 -33.13
C VAL A 116 -5.43 -16.62 -33.11
N ALA A 117 -4.54 -17.52 -32.71
CA ALA A 117 -3.11 -17.34 -32.81
C ALA A 117 -2.46 -18.39 -33.72
N GLY A 118 -1.37 -18.00 -34.38
CA GLY A 118 -0.61 -18.89 -35.23
C GLY A 118 0.79 -18.39 -35.52
N TYR A 119 1.71 -19.34 -35.71
CA TYR A 119 3.04 -19.05 -36.22
C TYR A 119 2.97 -18.69 -37.70
N ALA A 120 3.61 -17.57 -38.08
CA ALA A 120 3.76 -17.21 -39.47
C ALA A 120 4.51 -18.33 -40.23
N PRO A 121 3.95 -18.88 -41.32
CA PRO A 121 4.57 -19.98 -42.04
C PRO A 121 5.88 -19.53 -42.71
N VAL A 122 6.66 -20.50 -43.19
CA VAL A 122 7.83 -20.23 -44.04
C VAL A 122 7.40 -19.34 -45.21
N ASP A 123 8.25 -18.38 -45.56
CA ASP A 123 8.04 -17.36 -46.61
C ASP A 123 6.93 -16.32 -46.35
N ALA A 124 6.27 -16.35 -45.19
CA ALA A 124 5.34 -15.29 -44.80
C ALA A 124 6.08 -13.97 -44.55
N ALA A 125 5.79 -12.97 -45.38
CA ALA A 125 6.29 -11.60 -45.22
C ALA A 125 5.21 -10.65 -44.71
N PHE A 126 3.93 -10.97 -44.99
CA PHE A 126 2.80 -10.16 -44.54
C PHE A 126 1.66 -11.02 -43.96
N ALA A 127 0.84 -10.37 -43.14
CA ALA A 127 -0.43 -10.88 -42.65
C ALA A 127 -1.58 -9.90 -42.94
N GLN A 128 -2.79 -10.44 -43.04
CA GLN A 128 -4.04 -9.69 -43.05
C GLN A 128 -5.03 -10.31 -42.07
N VAL A 129 -5.90 -9.48 -41.49
CA VAL A 129 -7.04 -9.97 -40.73
C VAL A 129 -8.14 -10.37 -41.69
N VAL A 130 -8.77 -11.52 -41.46
CA VAL A 130 -9.94 -11.98 -42.22
C VAL A 130 -11.05 -12.37 -41.25
N VAL A 131 -12.25 -11.85 -41.47
CA VAL A 131 -13.46 -12.24 -40.73
C VAL A 131 -14.40 -13.02 -41.64
N SER A 132 -15.13 -13.99 -41.09
CA SER A 132 -16.00 -14.86 -41.88
C SER A 132 -17.20 -15.37 -41.10
N SER A 133 -18.28 -15.66 -41.82
CA SER A 133 -19.45 -16.43 -41.35
C SER A 133 -20.10 -17.14 -42.54
N THR A 134 -20.97 -18.12 -42.29
CA THR A 134 -21.60 -18.94 -43.35
C THR A 134 -23.13 -18.86 -43.30
N PRO A 135 -23.73 -17.80 -43.85
CA PRO A 135 -25.18 -17.66 -43.92
C PRO A 135 -25.86 -18.60 -44.90
N ALA A 136 -27.09 -19.00 -44.58
CA ALA A 136 -27.94 -19.82 -45.45
C ALA A 136 -28.54 -19.04 -46.64
N ALA A 137 -28.52 -17.70 -46.61
CA ALA A 137 -29.09 -16.82 -47.63
C ALA A 137 -28.31 -15.50 -47.76
N GLY A 138 -28.66 -14.71 -48.78
CA GLY A 138 -28.17 -13.34 -48.91
C GLY A 138 -28.75 -12.40 -47.85
N ALA A 139 -28.18 -11.20 -47.75
CA ALA A 139 -28.59 -10.12 -46.86
C ALA A 139 -28.47 -10.40 -45.35
N VAL A 140 -27.70 -11.39 -44.93
CA VAL A 140 -27.40 -11.67 -43.51
C VAL A 140 -26.23 -10.82 -43.06
N ASN A 141 -26.33 -10.21 -41.87
CA ASN A 141 -25.30 -9.34 -41.30
C ASN A 141 -24.50 -10.07 -40.21
N SER A 142 -23.18 -9.86 -40.23
CA SER A 142 -22.28 -10.05 -39.08
C SER A 142 -21.58 -8.72 -38.80
N LEU A 143 -21.45 -8.36 -37.53
CA LEU A 143 -20.82 -7.15 -37.05
C LEU A 143 -19.50 -7.49 -36.37
N PHE A 144 -18.48 -6.65 -36.57
CA PHE A 144 -17.16 -6.81 -35.95
C PHE A 144 -16.64 -5.46 -35.48
N ASP A 145 -16.05 -5.41 -34.29
CA ASP A 145 -15.39 -4.22 -33.74
C ASP A 145 -14.17 -4.63 -32.89
N ASN A 146 -13.42 -3.64 -32.41
CA ASN A 146 -12.30 -3.80 -31.48
C ASN A 146 -11.24 -4.77 -32.01
N LEU A 147 -10.91 -4.62 -33.30
CA LEU A 147 -10.04 -5.56 -33.99
C LEU A 147 -8.57 -5.35 -33.65
N TYR A 148 -7.87 -6.47 -33.49
CA TYR A 148 -6.46 -6.51 -33.15
C TYR A 148 -5.70 -7.45 -34.10
N LEU A 149 -4.52 -7.03 -34.52
CA LEU A 149 -3.48 -7.88 -35.11
C LEU A 149 -2.15 -7.49 -34.50
N GLY A 150 -1.40 -8.43 -33.96
CA GLY A 150 -0.08 -8.17 -33.41
C GLY A 150 0.52 -9.38 -32.72
N LEU A 151 1.51 -9.16 -31.87
CA LEU A 151 2.08 -10.21 -31.03
C LEU A 151 1.07 -10.64 -29.95
N PRO A 152 1.05 -11.90 -29.50
CA PRO A 152 0.13 -12.33 -28.45
C PRO A 152 0.19 -11.44 -27.21
N GLN A 153 -0.98 -10.96 -26.76
CA GLN A 153 -1.09 -10.26 -25.50
C GLN A 153 -1.05 -11.28 -24.36
N ARG A 154 -0.33 -10.95 -23.29
CA ARG A 154 -0.11 -11.86 -22.16
C ARG A 154 0.02 -11.10 -20.85
N THR A 155 -0.28 -11.77 -19.75
CA THR A 155 -0.06 -11.23 -18.42
C THR A 155 1.44 -11.00 -18.20
N THR A 156 1.81 -9.78 -17.79
CA THR A 156 3.19 -9.46 -17.43
C THR A 156 3.69 -10.35 -16.30
N GLY A 157 4.86 -10.97 -16.48
CA GLY A 157 5.44 -11.86 -15.48
C GLY A 157 4.87 -13.28 -15.47
N ASN A 158 3.88 -13.60 -16.32
CA ASN A 158 3.45 -14.98 -16.51
C ASN A 158 4.62 -15.84 -17.01
N LEU A 159 4.82 -16.98 -16.38
CA LEU A 159 5.87 -17.93 -16.74
C LEU A 159 5.40 -18.90 -17.82
N LEU A 160 4.09 -19.01 -18.05
CA LEU A 160 3.50 -19.80 -19.13
C LEU A 160 3.54 -19.07 -20.47
N SER A 161 3.60 -19.83 -21.56
CA SER A 161 3.46 -19.30 -22.93
C SER A 161 2.10 -18.62 -23.15
N ALA A 162 2.03 -17.72 -24.13
CA ALA A 162 0.80 -16.99 -24.44
C ALA A 162 -0.37 -17.93 -24.83
N ASN A 163 -0.07 -19.06 -25.47
CA ASN A 163 -1.09 -20.04 -25.81
C ASN A 163 -1.56 -20.87 -24.61
N ALA A 164 -0.66 -21.21 -23.68
CA ALA A 164 -1.06 -21.81 -22.43
C ALA A 164 -1.98 -20.88 -21.62
N GLU A 165 -1.77 -19.56 -21.71
CA GLU A 165 -2.62 -18.55 -21.07
C GLU A 165 -4.00 -18.40 -21.72
N THR A 166 -4.09 -18.35 -23.06
CA THR A 166 -5.30 -17.90 -23.79
C THR A 166 -5.95 -18.95 -24.72
N HIS A 167 -5.32 -20.10 -24.93
CA HIS A 167 -5.81 -21.20 -25.78
C HIS A 167 -6.04 -20.87 -27.26
N GLU A 168 -5.42 -19.82 -27.80
CA GLU A 168 -5.73 -19.29 -29.15
C GLU A 168 -5.11 -20.04 -30.34
N ARG A 169 -4.10 -20.87 -30.11
CA ARG A 169 -3.39 -21.69 -31.10
C ARG A 169 -3.75 -23.17 -30.93
N ALA A 170 -4.15 -23.80 -32.04
CA ALA A 170 -4.54 -25.20 -32.09
C ALA A 170 -3.37 -26.19 -32.13
N ALA A 171 -2.30 -25.84 -32.84
CA ALA A 171 -1.13 -26.70 -33.00
C ALA A 171 -0.31 -26.76 -31.70
N ASN A 172 0.11 -27.97 -31.30
CA ASN A 172 0.88 -28.24 -30.09
C ASN A 172 0.24 -27.68 -28.81
N TRP A 173 -1.10 -27.79 -28.70
CA TRP A 173 -1.85 -27.24 -27.58
C TRP A 173 -1.36 -27.77 -26.22
N GLU A 174 -1.15 -26.86 -25.26
CA GLU A 174 -0.43 -27.10 -24.01
C GLU A 174 -1.31 -27.72 -22.93
N TYR A 175 -2.29 -28.54 -23.30
CA TYR A 175 -3.25 -29.14 -22.37
C TYR A 175 -3.46 -30.60 -22.67
N THR A 176 -3.64 -31.39 -21.62
CA THR A 176 -3.96 -32.81 -21.70
C THR A 176 -5.05 -33.19 -20.72
N ALA A 177 -5.91 -34.13 -21.12
CA ALA A 177 -6.96 -34.66 -20.26
C ALA A 177 -6.33 -35.43 -19.09
N GLY A 178 -6.91 -35.26 -17.91
CA GLY A 178 -6.57 -36.01 -16.70
C GLY A 178 -7.56 -37.15 -16.48
N THR A 179 -8.03 -37.25 -15.25
CA THR A 179 -8.97 -38.30 -14.82
C THR A 179 -10.39 -37.97 -15.26
N ASN A 180 -11.15 -38.99 -15.69
CA ASN A 180 -12.59 -38.91 -15.99
C ASN A 180 -13.00 -37.72 -16.87
N SER A 181 -12.15 -37.31 -17.82
CA SER A 181 -12.42 -36.15 -18.65
C SER A 181 -11.95 -36.32 -20.09
N THR A 182 -12.55 -35.52 -20.97
CA THR A 182 -12.00 -35.18 -22.28
C THR A 182 -11.85 -33.68 -22.37
N ILE A 183 -10.83 -33.18 -23.06
CA ILE A 183 -10.64 -31.74 -23.28
C ILE A 183 -10.71 -31.38 -24.76
N THR A 184 -11.31 -30.23 -25.03
CA THR A 184 -11.38 -29.64 -26.37
C THR A 184 -11.22 -28.14 -26.29
N ARG A 185 -10.86 -27.50 -27.40
CA ARG A 185 -10.97 -26.04 -27.55
C ARG A 185 -12.40 -25.71 -27.96
N ALA A 186 -12.98 -24.66 -27.38
CA ALA A 186 -14.31 -24.17 -27.72
C ALA A 186 -14.31 -22.64 -27.86
N VAL A 187 -15.29 -22.08 -28.59
CA VAL A 187 -15.49 -20.62 -28.73
C VAL A 187 -16.91 -20.27 -28.26
N PRO A 188 -17.12 -20.09 -26.94
CA PRO A 188 -18.40 -19.70 -26.38
C PRO A 188 -18.71 -18.21 -26.60
N MET A 189 -20.00 -17.85 -26.48
CA MET A 189 -20.49 -16.47 -26.57
C MET A 189 -20.23 -15.72 -25.26
N VAL A 190 -18.96 -15.35 -25.06
CA VAL A 190 -18.51 -14.61 -23.88
C VAL A 190 -18.22 -13.18 -24.26
N ASN A 191 -18.90 -12.27 -23.57
CA ASN A 191 -18.66 -10.85 -23.68
C ASN A 191 -17.60 -10.44 -22.65
N TRP A 192 -16.46 -9.97 -23.14
CA TRP A 192 -15.41 -9.36 -22.31
C TRP A 192 -15.51 -7.84 -22.41
N PRO A 193 -15.11 -7.09 -21.38
CA PRO A 193 -14.90 -5.64 -21.54
C PRO A 193 -14.01 -5.37 -22.75
N ALA A 194 -14.32 -4.33 -23.54
CA ALA A 194 -13.59 -4.00 -24.77
C ALA A 194 -12.10 -3.76 -24.53
N THR A 195 -11.70 -3.40 -23.31
CA THR A 195 -10.31 -3.16 -22.90
C THR A 195 -9.61 -4.37 -22.29
N PHE A 196 -10.30 -5.51 -22.10
CA PHE A 196 -9.73 -6.69 -21.46
C PHE A 196 -9.08 -7.64 -22.46
N TYR A 197 -7.92 -7.28 -22.99
CA TYR A 197 -7.24 -8.00 -24.07
C TYR A 197 -6.49 -9.28 -23.64
N LEU A 198 -6.46 -9.59 -22.35
CA LEU A 198 -5.83 -10.80 -21.79
C LEU A 198 -6.75 -12.02 -21.81
N ALA A 199 -8.01 -11.82 -22.19
CA ALA A 199 -8.97 -12.89 -22.38
C ALA A 199 -9.11 -13.26 -23.85
N GLY A 200 -9.17 -14.57 -24.10
CA GLY A 200 -9.29 -15.17 -25.41
C GLY A 200 -10.71 -15.17 -25.96
N GLY A 201 -10.82 -15.53 -27.23
CA GLY A 201 -12.05 -16.04 -27.84
C GLY A 201 -12.15 -17.56 -27.73
N HIS A 202 -11.03 -18.28 -27.64
CA HIS A 202 -11.01 -19.70 -27.35
C HIS A 202 -10.88 -19.96 -25.86
N VAL A 203 -11.47 -21.07 -25.43
CA VAL A 203 -11.37 -21.56 -24.05
C VAL A 203 -11.07 -23.06 -24.07
N ALA A 204 -10.42 -23.56 -23.02
CA ALA A 204 -10.38 -24.98 -22.78
C ALA A 204 -11.74 -25.43 -22.21
N ALA A 205 -12.35 -26.46 -22.80
CA ALA A 205 -13.59 -27.07 -22.34
C ALA A 205 -13.33 -28.52 -21.92
N MET A 206 -13.43 -28.79 -20.63
CA MET A 206 -13.36 -30.12 -20.05
C MET A 206 -14.76 -30.71 -19.96
N THR A 207 -15.02 -31.83 -20.63
CA THR A 207 -16.24 -32.62 -20.49
C THR A 207 -15.98 -33.82 -19.60
N VAL A 208 -16.81 -33.98 -18.57
CA VAL A 208 -16.74 -35.10 -17.62
C VAL A 208 -17.26 -36.38 -18.30
N THR A 209 -16.49 -37.47 -18.27
CA THR A 209 -16.85 -38.73 -18.95
C THR A 209 -17.54 -39.74 -18.04
N ALA A 210 -17.31 -39.65 -16.72
CA ALA A 210 -17.91 -40.52 -15.71
C ALA A 210 -18.21 -39.73 -14.42
N ASN A 211 -19.18 -40.19 -13.63
CA ASN A 211 -19.49 -39.56 -12.34
C ASN A 211 -18.30 -39.67 -11.38
N GLY A 212 -17.98 -38.58 -10.67
CA GLY A 212 -16.86 -38.49 -9.74
C GLY A 212 -15.98 -37.28 -10.01
N ASP A 213 -14.75 -37.33 -9.52
CA ASP A 213 -13.77 -36.27 -9.75
C ASP A 213 -13.25 -36.33 -11.18
N ALA A 214 -13.13 -35.16 -11.81
CA ALA A 214 -12.62 -35.02 -13.16
C ALA A 214 -11.63 -33.86 -13.25
N ASP A 215 -10.52 -34.07 -13.95
CA ASP A 215 -9.45 -33.07 -14.06
C ASP A 215 -8.80 -33.04 -15.44
N PHE A 216 -8.08 -31.95 -15.70
CA PHE A 216 -7.14 -31.79 -16.80
C PHE A 216 -6.02 -30.85 -16.37
N ARG A 217 -4.92 -30.81 -17.14
CA ARG A 217 -3.75 -30.02 -16.78
C ARG A 217 -3.09 -29.34 -17.95
N CYS A 218 -2.42 -28.23 -17.65
CA CYS A 218 -1.43 -27.64 -18.54
C CYS A 218 -0.21 -28.59 -18.62
N THR A 219 0.33 -28.79 -19.82
CA THR A 219 1.53 -29.61 -20.05
C THR A 219 2.81 -28.80 -19.95
N GLU A 220 2.73 -27.47 -20.02
CA GLU A 220 3.86 -26.59 -19.82
C GLU A 220 4.20 -26.50 -18.33
N THR A 221 5.47 -26.71 -17.99
CA THR A 221 5.98 -26.67 -16.61
C THR A 221 7.16 -25.71 -16.51
N PRO A 222 6.92 -24.40 -16.31
CA PRO A 222 8.00 -23.41 -16.20
C PRO A 222 8.91 -23.67 -15.00
N VAL A 223 10.16 -23.21 -15.12
CA VAL A 223 11.18 -23.30 -14.06
C VAL A 223 10.80 -22.44 -12.87
N VAL A 224 11.04 -22.98 -11.67
CA VAL A 224 10.83 -22.29 -10.39
C VAL A 224 12.04 -22.37 -9.47
N THR A 225 12.09 -21.49 -8.49
CA THR A 225 13.16 -21.43 -7.48
C THR A 225 12.61 -21.89 -6.13
N PRO A 226 13.22 -22.90 -5.46
CA PRO A 226 12.86 -23.28 -4.09
C PRO A 226 12.88 -22.09 -3.12
N GLY A 227 11.91 -22.03 -2.22
CA GLY A 227 11.75 -20.93 -1.26
C GLY A 227 11.04 -19.68 -1.81
N THR A 228 10.88 -19.57 -3.13
CA THR A 228 10.07 -18.50 -3.74
C THR A 228 8.59 -18.89 -3.72
N GLU A 229 7.74 -17.93 -3.37
CA GLU A 229 6.29 -18.09 -3.46
C GLU A 229 5.80 -17.80 -4.88
N TYR A 230 4.96 -18.70 -5.41
CA TYR A 230 4.32 -18.54 -6.71
C TYR A 230 2.81 -18.42 -6.52
N GLU A 231 2.22 -17.50 -7.29
CA GLU A 231 0.78 -17.34 -7.42
C GLU A 231 0.36 -17.87 -8.79
N ALA A 232 -0.75 -18.59 -8.81
CA ALA A 232 -1.40 -19.03 -10.03
C ALA A 232 -2.88 -18.72 -10.02
N TYR A 233 -3.42 -18.42 -11.19
CA TYR A 233 -4.85 -18.16 -11.34
C TYR A 233 -5.37 -18.55 -12.72
N GLY A 234 -6.69 -18.70 -12.80
CA GLY A 234 -7.42 -18.92 -14.04
C GLY A 234 -8.87 -18.44 -13.91
N TYR A 235 -9.49 -18.07 -15.03
CA TYR A 235 -10.92 -17.82 -15.09
C TYR A 235 -11.64 -19.14 -15.35
N LEU A 236 -12.45 -19.55 -14.39
CA LEU A 236 -13.22 -20.79 -14.43
C LEU A 236 -14.69 -20.49 -14.70
N GLN A 237 -15.29 -21.28 -15.58
CA GLN A 237 -16.74 -21.34 -15.76
C GLN A 237 -17.23 -22.70 -15.25
N PRO A 238 -17.79 -22.78 -14.03
CA PRO A 238 -18.33 -24.03 -13.52
C PRO A 238 -19.63 -24.42 -14.25
N PRO A 239 -19.92 -25.73 -14.37
CA PRO A 239 -21.13 -26.21 -15.06
C PRO A 239 -22.42 -25.86 -14.31
N THR A 240 -22.37 -25.87 -12.98
CA THR A 240 -23.46 -25.51 -12.06
C THR A 240 -22.85 -24.90 -10.80
N SER A 241 -23.65 -24.20 -10.00
CA SER A 241 -23.19 -23.67 -8.69
C SER A 241 -22.97 -24.75 -7.63
N GLY A 242 -23.42 -26.00 -7.86
CA GLY A 242 -23.30 -27.11 -6.91
C GLY A 242 -22.04 -27.98 -7.08
N THR A 243 -21.30 -27.82 -8.19
CA THR A 243 -20.07 -28.59 -8.44
C THR A 243 -18.85 -27.78 -7.99
N ALA A 244 -17.98 -28.39 -7.18
CA ALA A 244 -16.77 -27.72 -6.68
C ALA A 244 -15.69 -27.67 -7.76
N ALA A 245 -15.67 -26.58 -8.54
CA ALA A 245 -14.59 -26.27 -9.47
C ALA A 245 -13.33 -25.83 -8.72
N TRP A 246 -12.16 -26.19 -9.21
CA TRP A 246 -10.89 -25.89 -8.53
C TRP A 246 -9.73 -25.67 -9.51
N ILE A 247 -8.71 -24.98 -9.01
CA ILE A 247 -7.37 -24.84 -9.59
C ILE A 247 -6.36 -25.44 -8.60
N GLU A 248 -5.30 -26.05 -9.10
CA GLU A 248 -4.25 -26.68 -8.30
C GLU A 248 -2.88 -26.35 -8.87
N LEU A 249 -2.03 -25.73 -8.03
CA LEU A 249 -0.62 -25.47 -8.31
C LEU A 249 0.21 -26.67 -7.84
N ARG A 250 1.00 -27.23 -8.76
CA ARG A 250 1.83 -28.42 -8.53
C ARG A 250 3.30 -28.06 -8.71
N PHE A 251 4.16 -28.55 -7.83
CA PHE A 251 5.61 -28.45 -7.97
C PHE A 251 6.20 -29.82 -8.28
N PHE A 252 7.20 -29.83 -9.16
CA PHE A 252 7.89 -31.03 -9.61
C PHE A 252 9.40 -30.91 -9.38
N ASP A 253 10.05 -32.04 -9.12
CA ASP A 253 11.51 -32.14 -9.05
C ASP A 253 12.17 -32.23 -10.45
N GLY A 254 13.50 -32.34 -10.50
CA GLY A 254 14.26 -32.42 -11.75
C GLY A 254 14.06 -33.70 -12.57
N VAL A 255 13.37 -34.71 -12.03
CA VAL A 255 12.95 -35.90 -12.80
C VAL A 255 11.47 -35.85 -13.21
N GLY A 256 10.77 -34.75 -12.87
CA GLY A 256 9.37 -34.53 -13.21
C GLY A 256 8.38 -35.20 -12.25
N ALA A 257 8.81 -35.67 -11.07
CA ALA A 257 7.92 -36.20 -10.06
C ALA A 257 7.26 -35.07 -9.27
N GLN A 258 5.94 -35.16 -9.05
CA GLN A 258 5.22 -34.17 -8.25
C GLN A 258 5.60 -34.32 -6.78
N ILE A 259 6.13 -33.25 -6.17
CA ILE A 259 6.57 -33.23 -4.77
C ILE A 259 5.65 -32.42 -3.86
N GLN A 260 4.83 -31.52 -4.43
CA GLN A 260 3.81 -30.77 -3.68
C GLN A 260 2.66 -30.37 -4.61
N ALA A 261 1.45 -30.29 -4.06
CA ALA A 261 0.29 -29.72 -4.73
C ALA A 261 -0.55 -28.91 -3.74
N THR A 262 -0.96 -27.72 -4.14
CA THR A 262 -1.87 -26.85 -3.37
C THR A 262 -3.10 -26.56 -4.21
N ARG A 263 -4.29 -26.85 -3.67
CA ARG A 263 -5.58 -26.71 -4.37
C ARG A 263 -6.41 -25.57 -3.79
N ALA A 264 -7.05 -24.82 -4.67
CA ALA A 264 -8.02 -23.79 -4.34
C ALA A 264 -9.37 -24.09 -4.98
N VAL A 265 -10.42 -24.16 -4.15
CA VAL A 265 -11.79 -24.40 -4.61
C VAL A 265 -12.49 -23.06 -4.86
N LEU A 266 -13.14 -22.94 -6.02
CA LEU A 266 -13.99 -21.83 -6.40
C LEU A 266 -15.37 -21.97 -5.75
N SER A 267 -15.76 -20.99 -4.93
CA SER A 267 -17.11 -20.87 -4.38
C SER A 267 -17.97 -19.99 -5.29
N ALA A 268 -18.28 -20.46 -6.50
CA ALA A 268 -18.97 -19.66 -7.51
C ALA A 268 -20.41 -19.30 -7.10
N PRO A 269 -20.86 -18.04 -7.29
CA PRO A 269 -22.26 -17.66 -7.10
C PRO A 269 -23.19 -18.14 -8.23
N GLY A 270 -22.65 -18.68 -9.32
CA GLY A 270 -23.40 -19.11 -10.50
C GLY A 270 -22.51 -19.80 -11.54
N THR A 271 -22.92 -19.77 -12.82
CA THR A 271 -22.21 -20.38 -13.97
C THR A 271 -21.50 -19.35 -14.85
N GLY A 272 -21.23 -18.16 -14.30
CA GLY A 272 -20.43 -17.12 -14.94
C GLY A 272 -18.94 -17.48 -14.97
N TRP A 273 -18.13 -16.53 -15.41
CA TRP A 273 -16.66 -16.64 -15.35
C TRP A 273 -16.15 -16.01 -14.07
N TYR A 274 -15.41 -16.78 -13.29
CA TYR A 274 -14.87 -16.34 -12.01
C TYR A 274 -13.38 -16.64 -11.96
N ARG A 275 -12.58 -15.64 -11.59
CA ARG A 275 -11.15 -15.85 -11.39
C ARG A 275 -10.92 -16.56 -10.06
N GLN A 276 -10.30 -17.74 -10.11
CA GLN A 276 -9.84 -18.43 -8.91
C GLN A 276 -8.32 -18.38 -8.86
N ARG A 277 -7.78 -18.14 -7.66
CA ARG A 277 -6.35 -18.06 -7.39
C ARG A 277 -5.91 -19.14 -6.41
N VAL A 278 -4.63 -19.47 -6.46
CA VAL A 278 -3.93 -20.34 -5.51
C VAL A 278 -2.48 -19.85 -5.40
N SER A 279 -1.88 -19.94 -4.21
CA SER A 279 -0.46 -19.68 -4.05
C SER A 279 0.19 -20.78 -3.23
N ALA A 280 1.50 -20.94 -3.42
CA ALA A 280 2.32 -21.82 -2.60
C ALA A 280 3.80 -21.46 -2.71
N ILE A 281 4.54 -21.71 -1.64
CA ILE A 281 6.00 -21.64 -1.62
C ILE A 281 6.54 -22.89 -2.29
N ALA A 282 7.43 -22.73 -3.27
CA ALA A 282 8.11 -23.85 -3.92
C ALA A 282 8.97 -24.60 -2.89
N PRO A 283 8.72 -25.90 -2.64
CA PRO A 283 9.44 -26.66 -1.64
C PRO A 283 10.91 -26.90 -2.04
N THR A 284 11.73 -27.32 -1.09
CA THR A 284 13.09 -27.79 -1.36
C THR A 284 13.06 -28.90 -2.42
N GLY A 285 13.90 -28.77 -3.46
CA GLY A 285 13.96 -29.71 -4.57
C GLY A 285 12.99 -29.43 -5.73
N ALA A 286 12.13 -28.41 -5.63
CA ALA A 286 11.29 -27.99 -6.75
C ALA A 286 12.14 -27.36 -7.86
N GLU A 287 11.97 -27.85 -9.09
CA GLU A 287 12.61 -27.30 -10.29
C GLU A 287 11.61 -26.70 -11.27
N THR A 288 10.40 -27.26 -11.34
CA THR A 288 9.33 -26.72 -12.21
C THR A 288 7.98 -26.67 -11.49
N ALA A 289 7.07 -25.85 -11.99
CA ALA A 289 5.68 -25.78 -11.52
C ALA A 289 4.70 -26.02 -12.67
N GLY A 290 3.51 -26.54 -12.38
CA GLY A 290 2.44 -26.74 -13.36
C GLY A 290 1.06 -26.53 -12.76
N LEU A 291 0.04 -26.43 -13.62
CA LEU A 291 -1.35 -26.21 -13.21
C LEU A 291 -2.27 -27.33 -13.64
N ALA A 292 -3.17 -27.68 -12.74
CA ALA A 292 -4.31 -28.53 -13.00
C ALA A 292 -5.62 -27.86 -12.59
N PHE A 293 -6.70 -28.32 -13.21
CA PHE A 293 -8.03 -27.78 -13.02
C PHE A 293 -9.02 -28.93 -13.02
N GLY A 294 -10.10 -28.81 -12.27
CA GLY A 294 -11.10 -29.86 -12.28
C GLY A 294 -12.36 -29.54 -11.53
N LEU A 295 -13.18 -30.57 -11.41
CA LEU A 295 -14.43 -30.60 -10.69
C LEU A 295 -14.37 -31.75 -9.67
N ALA A 296 -14.75 -31.49 -8.43
CA ALA A 296 -15.00 -32.55 -7.45
C ALA A 296 -16.49 -32.93 -7.43
N GLY A 297 -16.79 -34.23 -7.37
CA GLY A 297 -18.16 -34.75 -7.34
C GLY A 297 -18.99 -34.41 -8.59
N ALA A 298 -18.37 -34.43 -9.77
CA ALA A 298 -19.02 -34.08 -11.02
C ALA A 298 -19.93 -35.20 -11.56
N THR A 299 -20.89 -34.82 -12.41
CA THR A 299 -21.75 -35.76 -13.16
C THR A 299 -21.27 -35.87 -14.61
N ALA A 300 -21.32 -37.07 -15.19
CA ALA A 300 -21.00 -37.28 -16.60
C ALA A 300 -21.78 -36.32 -17.51
N GLY A 301 -21.09 -35.72 -18.48
CA GLY A 301 -21.62 -34.72 -19.40
C GLY A 301 -21.53 -33.27 -18.91
N GLN A 302 -21.19 -33.01 -17.64
CA GLN A 302 -20.91 -31.65 -17.18
C GLN A 302 -19.68 -31.07 -17.91
N ILE A 303 -19.72 -29.75 -18.19
CA ILE A 303 -18.64 -29.03 -18.87
C ILE A 303 -18.14 -27.89 -17.99
N MET A 304 -16.86 -27.94 -17.63
CA MET A 304 -16.15 -26.79 -17.06
C MET A 304 -15.33 -26.11 -18.16
N ARG A 305 -15.30 -24.78 -18.16
CA ARG A 305 -14.43 -24.03 -19.07
C ARG A 305 -13.36 -23.25 -18.32
N LEU A 306 -12.25 -23.00 -18.99
CA LEU A 306 -11.07 -22.33 -18.48
C LEU A 306 -10.52 -21.35 -19.51
N ASP A 307 -10.10 -20.18 -19.05
CA ASP A 307 -9.38 -19.16 -19.81
C ASP A 307 -8.41 -18.36 -18.90
N THR A 308 -7.51 -17.58 -19.50
CA THR A 308 -6.52 -16.70 -18.87
C THR A 308 -5.75 -17.38 -17.71
N VAL A 309 -4.91 -18.35 -18.07
CA VAL A 309 -4.13 -19.16 -17.13
C VAL A 309 -2.75 -18.57 -16.87
N VAL A 310 -2.42 -18.39 -15.59
CA VAL A 310 -1.18 -17.70 -15.18
C VAL A 310 -0.47 -18.45 -14.07
N ILE A 311 0.86 -18.54 -14.16
CA ILE A 311 1.79 -18.82 -13.06
C ILE A 311 2.79 -17.67 -13.02
N LEU A 312 2.96 -17.01 -11.87
CA LEU A 312 3.96 -15.95 -11.71
C LEU A 312 4.55 -15.97 -10.29
N ALA A 313 5.70 -15.31 -10.11
CA ALA A 313 6.23 -15.07 -8.77
C ALA A 313 5.24 -14.18 -8.00
N ALA A 314 4.82 -14.64 -6.82
CA ALA A 314 3.78 -14.01 -6.03
C ALA A 314 4.14 -12.55 -5.67
N SER A 315 3.20 -11.63 -5.91
CA SER A 315 3.32 -10.24 -5.47
C SER A 315 2.69 -10.10 -4.09
N ARG A 316 3.48 -9.91 -3.03
CA ARG A 316 2.92 -9.73 -1.68
C ARG A 316 2.14 -8.40 -1.58
N PRO A 317 1.13 -8.27 -0.70
CA PRO A 317 0.38 -7.02 -0.54
C PRO A 317 1.29 -5.84 -0.20
N GLN A 318 2.29 -6.09 0.65
CA GLN A 318 3.40 -5.18 0.89
C GLN A 318 4.72 -5.80 0.43
N ALA A 319 5.53 -5.00 -0.28
CA ALA A 319 6.90 -5.38 -0.63
C ALA A 319 7.72 -5.68 0.64
N GLY A 320 8.48 -6.77 0.62
CA GLY A 320 9.26 -7.21 1.79
C GLY A 320 8.46 -7.87 2.91
N SER A 321 7.13 -7.98 2.79
CA SER A 321 6.32 -8.75 3.74
C SER A 321 6.80 -10.18 3.81
N ILE A 322 6.89 -10.77 5.00
CA ILE A 322 7.22 -12.19 5.19
C ILE A 322 5.96 -13.08 5.28
N VAL A 323 4.77 -12.48 5.36
CA VAL A 323 3.49 -13.21 5.41
C VAL A 323 3.19 -13.80 4.02
N PRO A 324 2.99 -15.13 3.89
CA PRO A 324 2.60 -15.75 2.62
C PRO A 324 1.23 -15.28 2.13
N LEU A 325 0.98 -15.30 0.82
CA LEU A 325 -0.31 -14.89 0.24
C LEU A 325 -1.47 -15.71 0.81
N SER A 326 -1.26 -16.99 1.08
CA SER A 326 -2.26 -17.88 1.69
C SER A 326 -2.84 -17.35 3.01
N ASP A 327 -2.06 -16.54 3.71
CA ASP A 327 -2.37 -15.99 5.03
C ASP A 327 -2.63 -14.49 4.98
N ALA A 328 -2.44 -13.88 3.81
CA ALA A 328 -2.54 -12.44 3.59
C ALA A 328 -3.80 -12.05 2.80
N ASP A 329 -4.14 -12.76 1.72
CA ASP A 329 -5.25 -12.43 0.81
C ASP A 329 -6.41 -13.44 0.81
N PHE A 330 -6.21 -14.61 1.44
CA PHE A 330 -7.26 -15.59 1.70
C PHE A 330 -7.96 -16.15 0.46
N GLU A 331 -7.30 -16.10 -0.71
CA GLU A 331 -7.95 -16.46 -1.98
C GLU A 331 -8.32 -17.95 -2.08
N PHE A 332 -7.62 -18.82 -1.34
CA PHE A 332 -7.86 -20.26 -1.36
C PHE A 332 -8.21 -20.89 0.00
N GLY A 333 -8.14 -20.13 1.10
CA GLY A 333 -8.44 -20.63 2.43
C GLY A 333 -8.20 -19.57 3.50
N ILE A 334 -8.08 -20.01 4.76
CA ILE A 334 -7.71 -19.16 5.90
C ILE A 334 -6.22 -19.25 6.24
N GLY A 335 -5.41 -19.83 5.36
CA GLY A 335 -3.98 -20.04 5.62
C GLY A 335 -3.72 -20.84 6.90
N SER A 336 -2.71 -20.42 7.66
CA SER A 336 -2.34 -20.97 8.97
C SER A 336 -3.06 -20.33 10.16
N TRP A 337 -4.09 -19.51 9.91
CA TRP A 337 -4.81 -18.81 10.96
C TRP A 337 -5.62 -19.75 11.84
N THR A 338 -5.55 -19.53 13.15
CA THR A 338 -6.27 -20.31 14.16
C THR A 338 -6.92 -19.39 15.18
N THR A 339 -8.01 -19.88 15.80
CA THR A 339 -8.55 -19.26 17.02
C THR A 339 -7.84 -19.89 18.21
N VAL A 340 -7.01 -19.10 18.89
CA VAL A 340 -6.21 -19.53 20.05
C VAL A 340 -7.08 -19.59 21.31
N SER A 341 -8.01 -18.64 21.45
CA SER A 341 -8.97 -18.61 22.56
C SER A 341 -10.23 -17.81 22.18
N GLY A 342 -11.32 -18.02 22.91
CA GLY A 342 -12.60 -17.34 22.69
C GLY A 342 -13.55 -18.13 21.79
N ALA A 343 -14.62 -17.45 21.35
CA ALA A 343 -15.74 -18.04 20.62
C ALA A 343 -15.69 -17.80 19.10
N ALA A 344 -14.65 -17.12 18.60
CA ALA A 344 -14.51 -16.83 17.19
C ALA A 344 -14.35 -18.11 16.35
N THR A 345 -14.95 -18.12 15.17
CA THR A 345 -14.72 -19.13 14.14
C THR A 345 -14.20 -18.46 12.88
N LEU A 346 -13.20 -19.07 12.25
CA LEU A 346 -12.55 -18.55 11.04
C LEU A 346 -13.03 -19.31 9.81
N SER A 347 -13.36 -18.58 8.75
CA SER A 347 -13.74 -19.15 7.46
C SER A 347 -13.35 -18.19 6.34
N ARG A 348 -13.16 -18.68 5.11
CA ARG A 348 -13.03 -17.81 3.94
C ARG A 348 -14.41 -17.25 3.57
N THR A 349 -14.48 -16.01 3.07
CA THR A 349 -15.72 -15.48 2.52
C THR A 349 -16.25 -16.35 1.39
N THR A 350 -17.57 -16.47 1.31
CA THR A 350 -18.27 -17.18 0.23
C THR A 350 -19.66 -16.57 0.03
N PRO A 351 -20.19 -16.51 -1.20
CA PRO A 351 -19.53 -16.91 -2.46
C PRO A 351 -18.46 -15.92 -2.94
N TRP A 352 -17.80 -16.22 -4.06
CA TRP A 352 -16.83 -15.36 -4.74
C TRP A 352 -17.33 -13.92 -4.88
N GLY A 353 -16.49 -12.95 -4.55
CA GLY A 353 -16.80 -11.52 -4.68
C GLY A 353 -17.70 -10.94 -3.58
N THR A 354 -17.99 -11.69 -2.52
CA THR A 354 -18.84 -11.21 -1.41
C THR A 354 -18.19 -10.07 -0.62
N ALA A 355 -16.92 -10.23 -0.24
CA ALA A 355 -16.14 -9.22 0.44
C ALA A 355 -14.66 -9.54 0.26
N ALA A 356 -13.92 -8.59 -0.27
CA ALA A 356 -12.48 -8.65 -0.48
C ALA A 356 -11.94 -7.21 -0.63
N ARG A 357 -10.71 -7.00 -0.20
CA ARG A 357 -9.89 -5.85 -0.55
C ARG A 357 -8.97 -6.21 -1.70
N ARG A 358 -8.32 -7.37 -1.61
CA ARG A 358 -7.48 -7.94 -2.66
C ARG A 358 -8.16 -9.18 -3.22
N GLY A 359 -8.07 -9.38 -4.54
CA GLY A 359 -8.59 -10.60 -5.16
C GLY A 359 -10.12 -10.65 -5.16
N SER A 360 -10.70 -11.67 -4.55
CA SER A 360 -12.12 -11.99 -4.59
C SER A 360 -12.65 -12.61 -3.30
N TYR A 361 -11.77 -12.94 -2.36
CA TYR A 361 -12.11 -13.45 -1.04
C TYR A 361 -11.41 -12.65 0.07
N SER A 362 -11.77 -12.95 1.31
CA SER A 362 -11.13 -12.47 2.53
C SER A 362 -11.38 -13.49 3.64
N MET A 363 -10.70 -13.40 4.77
CA MET A 363 -11.04 -14.20 5.95
C MET A 363 -12.22 -13.57 6.67
N THR A 364 -13.08 -14.42 7.23
CA THR A 364 -14.24 -14.08 8.04
C THR A 364 -14.04 -14.60 9.44
N VAL A 365 -14.04 -13.68 10.39
CA VAL A 365 -14.12 -13.96 11.82
C VAL A 365 -15.58 -13.79 12.24
N SER A 366 -16.22 -14.88 12.66
CA SER A 366 -17.59 -14.84 13.19
C SER A 366 -17.57 -15.09 14.69
N SER A 367 -18.31 -14.31 15.47
CA SER A 367 -18.46 -14.56 16.91
C SER A 367 -19.92 -14.78 17.28
N ALA A 368 -20.22 -15.89 17.94
CA ALA A 368 -21.54 -16.19 18.49
C ALA A 368 -21.85 -15.41 19.78
N THR A 369 -20.86 -14.77 20.39
CA THR A 369 -20.97 -14.07 21.69
C THR A 369 -20.36 -12.67 21.62
N ALA A 370 -20.81 -11.77 22.49
CA ALA A 370 -20.23 -10.43 22.66
C ALA A 370 -18.98 -10.48 23.57
N THR A 371 -17.96 -11.25 23.17
CA THR A 371 -16.74 -11.48 23.96
C THR A 371 -15.50 -11.38 23.09
N ALA A 372 -14.35 -11.19 23.74
CA ALA A 372 -13.05 -11.23 23.09
C ALA A 372 -12.72 -12.64 22.61
N SER A 373 -12.04 -12.72 21.46
CA SER A 373 -11.36 -13.91 20.95
C SER A 373 -9.97 -13.53 20.48
N VAL A 374 -9.04 -14.47 20.55
CA VAL A 374 -7.67 -14.27 20.07
C VAL A 374 -7.47 -15.15 18.84
N ILE A 375 -7.12 -14.53 17.73
CA ILE A 375 -6.80 -15.20 16.47
C ILE A 375 -5.31 -15.00 16.17
N ARG A 376 -4.66 -16.00 15.58
CA ARG A 376 -3.21 -15.98 15.37
C ARG A 376 -2.82 -16.67 14.07
N THR A 377 -1.82 -16.14 13.39
CA THR A 377 -1.14 -16.81 12.28
C THR A 377 -0.26 -17.98 12.77
N GLY A 378 0.28 -18.75 11.84
CA GLY A 378 1.47 -19.55 12.05
C GLY A 378 2.73 -18.70 12.29
N GLN A 379 3.87 -19.38 12.42
CA GLN A 379 5.17 -18.74 12.64
C GLN A 379 5.90 -18.54 11.31
N TYR A 380 6.42 -17.34 11.08
CA TYR A 380 7.19 -16.96 9.89
C TYR A 380 8.62 -16.62 10.26
N THR A 381 9.58 -17.00 9.43
CA THR A 381 11.00 -16.71 9.64
C THR A 381 11.29 -15.22 9.45
N LEU A 382 11.96 -14.62 10.42
CA LEU A 382 12.49 -13.26 10.35
C LEU A 382 13.82 -13.24 9.60
N ALA A 383 13.99 -12.25 8.71
CA ALA A 383 15.25 -12.04 8.01
C ALA A 383 16.20 -11.11 8.79
N THR A 384 15.64 -10.15 9.54
CA THR A 384 16.39 -9.20 10.37
C THR A 384 15.65 -8.95 11.68
N THR A 385 16.36 -8.38 12.66
CA THR A 385 15.79 -7.92 13.93
C THR A 385 15.56 -6.41 13.94
N ASP A 386 15.56 -5.77 12.77
CA ASP A 386 15.22 -4.34 12.66
C ASP A 386 13.73 -4.13 12.98
N THR A 387 13.31 -2.88 13.17
CA THR A 387 11.88 -2.58 13.35
C THR A 387 11.06 -3.12 12.18
N HIS A 388 9.97 -3.80 12.51
CA HIS A 388 9.00 -4.29 11.55
C HIS A 388 7.63 -3.68 11.83
N ARG A 389 6.81 -3.61 10.78
CA ARG A 389 5.41 -3.18 10.87
C ARG A 389 4.48 -4.32 10.51
N ALA A 390 3.55 -4.61 11.40
CA ALA A 390 2.38 -5.43 11.14
C ALA A 390 1.26 -4.56 10.58
N VAL A 391 0.61 -5.01 9.52
CA VAL A 391 -0.52 -4.36 8.87
C VAL A 391 -1.63 -5.38 8.66
N ILE A 392 -2.87 -4.96 8.90
CA ILE A 392 -4.08 -5.71 8.60
C ILE A 392 -5.15 -4.75 8.08
N GLU A 393 -5.93 -5.19 7.10
CA GLU A 393 -7.16 -4.50 6.72
C GLU A 393 -8.38 -5.27 7.24
N VAL A 394 -9.34 -4.55 7.84
CA VAL A 394 -10.54 -5.15 8.41
C VAL A 394 -11.82 -4.46 7.96
N LEU A 395 -12.91 -5.21 7.81
CA LEU A 395 -14.23 -4.67 7.47
C LEU A 395 -15.29 -5.27 8.41
N VAL A 396 -16.11 -4.44 9.05
CA VAL A 396 -17.24 -4.92 9.85
C VAL A 396 -18.33 -5.44 8.91
N GLY A 397 -18.57 -6.76 8.95
CA GLY A 397 -19.63 -7.40 8.18
C GLY A 397 -20.99 -7.38 8.90
N ALA A 398 -20.98 -7.49 10.23
CA ALA A 398 -22.16 -7.38 11.08
C ALA A 398 -21.77 -7.08 12.53
N GLY A 399 -22.67 -6.40 13.26
CA GLY A 399 -22.47 -6.04 14.66
C GLY A 399 -21.47 -4.89 14.84
N GLY A 400 -20.74 -4.90 15.96
CA GLY A 400 -19.65 -3.96 16.22
C GLY A 400 -18.42 -4.70 16.73
N TRP A 401 -17.25 -4.13 16.49
CA TRP A 401 -15.98 -4.76 16.82
C TRP A 401 -14.98 -3.78 17.40
N THR A 402 -14.15 -4.29 18.30
CA THR A 402 -12.89 -3.65 18.68
C THR A 402 -11.74 -4.62 18.44
N VAL A 403 -10.60 -4.12 17.98
CA VAL A 403 -9.42 -4.93 17.62
C VAL A 403 -8.20 -4.40 18.37
N ALA A 404 -7.39 -5.30 18.93
CA ALA A 404 -6.03 -5.02 19.33
C ALA A 404 -5.08 -5.87 18.48
N THR A 405 -3.99 -5.26 18.00
CA THR A 405 -2.95 -5.96 17.26
C THR A 405 -1.86 -6.44 18.21
N GLY A 406 -1.20 -7.54 17.89
CA GLY A 406 -0.14 -8.10 18.69
C GLY A 406 0.83 -8.88 17.85
N VAL A 407 2.06 -9.01 18.35
CA VAL A 407 3.15 -9.71 17.69
C VAL A 407 3.82 -10.60 18.72
N ARG A 408 4.04 -11.86 18.38
CA ARG A 408 4.79 -12.82 19.21
C ARG A 408 6.08 -13.21 18.52
N PHE A 409 7.18 -13.15 19.25
CA PHE A 409 8.51 -13.52 18.78
C PHE A 409 8.95 -14.84 19.39
N TYR A 410 9.58 -15.68 18.58
CA TYR A 410 10.04 -17.00 18.96
C TYR A 410 11.49 -17.23 18.57
N ASP A 411 12.16 -18.12 19.29
CA ASP A 411 13.49 -18.62 18.93
C ASP A 411 13.43 -19.58 17.72
N ASP A 412 14.57 -20.12 17.32
CA ASP A 412 14.68 -21.06 16.21
C ASP A 412 13.93 -22.38 16.46
N VAL A 413 13.87 -22.83 17.71
CA VAL A 413 13.16 -24.04 18.15
C VAL A 413 11.64 -23.81 18.29
N GLY A 414 11.18 -22.55 18.30
CA GLY A 414 9.77 -22.17 18.37
C GLY A 414 9.26 -21.85 19.78
N THR A 415 10.15 -21.63 20.75
CA THR A 415 9.82 -21.13 22.09
C THR A 415 9.54 -19.64 22.04
N GLU A 416 8.47 -19.17 22.68
CA GLU A 416 8.17 -17.75 22.75
C GLU A 416 9.21 -17.02 23.60
N ILE A 417 9.78 -15.95 23.05
CA ILE A 417 10.76 -15.07 23.71
C ILE A 417 10.04 -13.85 24.29
N SER A 418 9.17 -13.24 23.50
CA SER A 418 8.44 -12.04 23.89
C SER A 418 7.15 -11.89 23.08
N SER A 419 6.25 -11.06 23.60
CA SER A 419 5.01 -10.68 22.93
C SER A 419 4.71 -9.21 23.18
N SER A 420 4.15 -8.53 22.18
CA SER A 420 3.58 -7.20 22.31
C SER A 420 2.10 -7.21 21.93
N SER A 421 1.33 -6.30 22.51
CA SER A 421 -0.08 -6.04 22.16
C SER A 421 -0.33 -4.54 22.22
N SER A 422 -1.09 -4.02 21.26
CA SER A 422 -1.62 -2.67 21.26
C SER A 422 -2.79 -2.54 22.23
N SER A 423 -3.18 -1.30 22.50
CA SER A 423 -4.51 -1.01 23.05
C SER A 423 -5.60 -1.40 22.04
N THR A 424 -6.79 -1.70 22.56
CA THR A 424 -7.93 -2.05 21.72
C THR A 424 -8.53 -0.79 21.09
N ILE A 425 -8.72 -0.81 19.78
CA ILE A 425 -9.35 0.27 19.01
C ILE A 425 -10.73 -0.17 18.51
N PRO A 426 -11.76 0.69 18.55
CA PRO A 426 -13.03 0.41 17.90
C PRO A 426 -12.86 0.45 16.38
N ILE A 427 -13.45 -0.52 15.67
CA ILE A 427 -13.52 -0.50 14.22
C ILE A 427 -14.81 0.22 13.84
N PRO A 428 -14.73 1.41 13.22
CA PRO A 428 -15.93 2.13 12.80
C PRO A 428 -16.65 1.33 11.70
N GLY A 429 -17.94 1.63 11.45
CA GLY A 429 -18.86 0.77 10.70
C GLY A 429 -18.43 0.39 9.26
N ALA A 430 -19.15 0.88 8.25
CA ALA A 430 -18.95 0.43 6.88
C ALA A 430 -17.62 0.95 6.30
N GLY A 431 -16.85 0.07 5.64
CA GLY A 431 -15.57 0.40 5.01
C GLY A 431 -14.44 -0.54 5.42
N TRP A 432 -13.39 -0.59 4.60
CA TRP A 432 -12.15 -1.27 4.97
C TRP A 432 -11.29 -0.32 5.81
N TRP A 433 -10.88 -0.79 6.98
CA TRP A 433 -10.07 -0.06 7.94
C TRP A 433 -8.67 -0.65 7.99
N PHE A 434 -7.69 0.22 7.84
CA PHE A 434 -6.28 -0.12 7.92
C PHE A 434 -5.80 -0.01 9.37
N ILE A 435 -5.21 -1.06 9.90
CA ILE A 435 -4.63 -1.07 11.25
C ILE A 435 -3.16 -1.46 11.13
N ALA A 436 -2.30 -0.64 11.71
CA ALA A 436 -0.86 -0.88 11.74
C ALA A 436 -0.32 -0.84 13.16
N SER A 437 0.71 -1.64 13.41
CA SER A 437 1.51 -1.56 14.63
C SER A 437 2.96 -1.88 14.34
N THR A 438 3.87 -1.14 14.95
CA THR A 438 5.31 -1.38 14.87
C THR A 438 5.78 -2.22 16.05
N SER A 439 6.77 -3.06 15.81
CA SER A 439 7.37 -3.92 16.81
C SER A 439 8.86 -4.09 16.53
N ASP A 440 9.67 -4.11 17.58
CA ASP A 440 11.10 -4.39 17.49
C ASP A 440 11.35 -5.84 17.90
N PRO A 441 11.74 -6.72 16.95
CA PRO A 441 12.10 -8.10 17.28
C PRO A 441 13.29 -8.11 18.26
N PRO A 442 13.25 -8.90 19.35
CA PRO A 442 14.39 -9.02 20.25
C PRO A 442 15.58 -9.68 19.53
N PRO A 443 16.83 -9.46 19.99
CA PRO A 443 18.05 -9.90 19.28
C PRO A 443 18.15 -11.40 18.96
N ASN A 444 17.40 -12.26 19.66
CA ASN A 444 17.36 -13.71 19.47
C ASN A 444 16.07 -14.22 18.79
N ALA A 445 15.20 -13.33 18.32
CA ALA A 445 14.01 -13.72 17.57
C ALA A 445 14.39 -14.22 16.18
N VAL A 446 13.94 -15.43 15.86
CA VAL A 446 14.11 -16.05 14.53
C VAL A 446 12.77 -16.21 13.84
N LYS A 447 11.69 -16.28 14.59
CA LYS A 447 10.33 -16.43 14.06
C LYS A 447 9.37 -15.42 14.68
N VAL A 448 8.30 -15.13 13.96
CA VAL A 448 7.23 -14.22 14.39
C VAL A 448 5.86 -14.80 14.06
N ALA A 449 4.88 -14.56 14.92
CA ALA A 449 3.46 -14.78 14.62
C ALA A 449 2.67 -13.50 14.90
N LEU A 450 1.69 -13.21 14.06
CA LEU A 450 0.77 -12.09 14.23
C LEU A 450 -0.43 -12.57 15.05
N GLU A 451 -0.79 -11.80 16.06
CA GLU A 451 -1.89 -12.09 16.98
C GLU A 451 -2.87 -10.92 16.99
N TYR A 452 -4.16 -11.20 16.95
CA TYR A 452 -5.18 -10.17 17.04
C TYR A 452 -6.21 -10.56 18.09
N THR A 453 -6.44 -9.65 19.04
CA THR A 453 -7.56 -9.77 19.98
C THR A 453 -8.75 -9.03 19.38
N VAL A 454 -9.74 -9.79 18.94
CA VAL A 454 -10.95 -9.30 18.28
C VAL A 454 -12.13 -9.47 19.22
N THR A 455 -12.79 -8.37 19.57
CA THR A 455 -13.91 -8.36 20.52
C THR A 455 -15.18 -7.92 19.83
N ALA A 456 -16.14 -8.84 19.73
CA ALA A 456 -17.47 -8.52 19.23
C ALA A 456 -18.27 -7.79 20.33
N THR A 457 -18.97 -6.73 19.96
CA THR A 457 -19.85 -5.99 20.88
C THR A 457 -21.27 -6.56 20.95
N ALA A 458 -21.60 -7.51 20.07
CA ALA A 458 -22.87 -8.22 20.03
C ALA A 458 -22.72 -9.69 19.57
N PRO A 459 -23.63 -10.59 19.93
CA PRO A 459 -23.73 -11.92 19.33
C PRO A 459 -23.93 -11.85 17.81
N SER A 460 -23.54 -12.92 17.10
CA SER A 460 -23.67 -13.03 15.63
C SER A 460 -22.96 -11.92 14.86
N SER A 461 -21.89 -11.35 15.42
CA SER A 461 -21.08 -10.34 14.75
C SER A 461 -20.12 -11.01 13.77
N THR A 462 -19.79 -10.31 12.67
CA THR A 462 -18.78 -10.76 11.70
C THR A 462 -17.81 -9.65 11.37
N LEU A 463 -16.53 -9.98 11.33
CA LEU A 463 -15.42 -9.13 10.89
C LEU A 463 -14.75 -9.82 9.69
N ARG A 464 -14.42 -9.06 8.66
CA ARG A 464 -13.62 -9.53 7.53
C ARG A 464 -12.20 -9.03 7.67
N VAL A 465 -11.23 -9.84 7.26
CA VAL A 465 -9.79 -9.59 7.36
C VAL A 465 -9.15 -9.85 6.00
N ASP A 466 -8.31 -8.93 5.53
CA ASP A 466 -7.60 -9.03 4.25
C ASP A 466 -6.27 -8.25 4.31
N GLN A 467 -5.42 -8.41 3.29
CA GLN A 467 -4.12 -7.77 3.09
C GLN A 467 -3.18 -7.78 4.30
N VAL A 468 -3.07 -8.92 4.98
CA VAL A 468 -2.18 -9.02 6.15
C VAL A 468 -0.72 -9.00 5.72
N SER A 469 0.09 -8.15 6.37
CA SER A 469 1.51 -8.01 6.05
C SER A 469 2.36 -7.79 7.29
N TYR A 470 3.62 -8.26 7.24
CA TYR A 470 4.64 -7.99 8.25
C TYR A 470 5.99 -7.81 7.58
N PHE A 471 6.54 -6.61 7.62
CA PHE A 471 7.69 -6.22 6.80
C PHE A 471 8.64 -5.28 7.56
N PRO A 472 9.95 -5.26 7.23
CA PRO A 472 10.88 -4.28 7.77
C PRO A 472 10.43 -2.86 7.41
N ALA A 473 10.35 -1.99 8.41
CA ALA A 473 9.95 -0.60 8.21
C ALA A 473 10.50 0.28 9.34
N LEU A 474 10.81 1.53 9.02
CA LEU A 474 11.10 2.52 10.05
C LEU A 474 9.81 2.82 10.86
N PRO A 475 9.94 3.16 12.15
CA PRO A 475 8.80 3.62 12.95
C PRO A 475 8.11 4.84 12.30
N LEU A 476 6.78 4.83 12.33
CA LEU A 476 5.95 5.96 11.87
C LEU A 476 6.17 7.22 12.69
N PHE A 477 6.50 7.05 13.97
CA PHE A 477 6.79 8.16 14.88
C PHE A 477 7.96 7.77 15.77
N GLU A 478 9.01 8.61 15.80
CA GLU A 478 10.18 8.47 16.67
C GLU A 478 10.34 9.71 17.54
N ALA A 479 10.82 9.49 18.77
CA ALA A 479 11.21 10.55 19.69
C ALA A 479 12.59 10.22 20.27
N ASN A 480 13.62 10.89 19.75
CA ASN A 480 15.02 10.61 20.07
C ASN A 480 15.60 11.72 20.96
N PRO A 481 15.85 11.49 22.26
CA PRO A 481 16.42 12.51 23.13
C PRO A 481 17.88 12.82 22.74
N LYS A 482 18.23 14.10 22.81
CA LYS A 482 19.57 14.65 22.54
C LYS A 482 20.09 15.35 23.80
N GLU A 483 21.11 14.78 24.42
CA GLU A 483 21.66 15.31 25.67
C GLU A 483 22.47 16.59 25.42
N GLU A 484 23.20 16.62 24.32
CA GLU A 484 24.10 17.70 23.90
C GLU A 484 23.40 19.06 23.72
N THR A 485 22.13 19.05 23.30
CA THR A 485 21.29 20.23 23.04
C THR A 485 20.12 20.33 24.01
N ALA A 486 19.96 19.35 24.90
CA ALA A 486 18.80 19.18 25.76
C ALA A 486 17.47 19.26 24.98
N SER A 487 17.37 18.55 23.85
CA SER A 487 16.17 18.52 23.01
C SER A 487 15.69 17.09 22.75
N VAL A 488 14.54 16.96 22.09
CA VAL A 488 14.07 15.68 21.52
C VAL A 488 13.86 15.86 20.03
N ASP A 489 14.49 15.03 19.22
CA ASP A 489 14.23 14.95 17.78
C ASP A 489 12.97 14.12 17.56
N LEU A 490 11.97 14.72 16.94
CA LEU A 490 10.69 14.10 16.60
C LEU A 490 10.64 13.87 15.09
N VAL A 491 10.48 12.62 14.69
CA VAL A 491 10.33 12.24 13.28
C VAL A 491 8.98 11.57 13.08
N VAL A 492 8.10 12.23 12.33
CA VAL A 492 6.80 11.68 11.91
C VAL A 492 6.89 11.34 10.43
N ARG A 493 6.56 10.11 10.05
CA ARG A 493 6.71 9.58 8.68
C ARG A 493 5.37 9.16 8.10
N GLU A 494 5.32 9.06 6.78
CA GLU A 494 4.15 8.63 6.00
C GLU A 494 2.90 9.47 6.26
N LEU A 495 3.11 10.78 6.43
CA LEU A 495 2.05 11.77 6.56
C LEU A 495 1.32 11.96 5.21
N GLU A 496 0.03 12.22 5.29
CA GLU A 496 -0.80 12.51 4.12
C GLU A 496 -0.74 14.00 3.80
N VAL A 497 -0.13 14.34 2.65
CA VAL A 497 -0.01 15.71 2.18
C VAL A 497 -1.39 16.31 1.94
N GLY A 498 -1.60 17.52 2.45
CA GLY A 498 -2.88 18.23 2.40
C GLY A 498 -3.72 18.13 3.67
N ASN A 499 -3.42 17.21 4.59
CA ASN A 499 -4.02 17.17 5.92
C ASN A 499 -3.32 18.17 6.88
N GLU A 500 -3.89 18.36 8.07
CA GLU A 500 -3.33 19.19 9.14
C GLU A 500 -2.67 18.32 10.22
N LEU A 501 -1.59 18.78 10.84
CA LEU A 501 -0.84 18.12 11.90
C LEU A 501 -0.90 18.94 13.20
N SER A 502 -1.17 18.25 14.30
CA SER A 502 -0.99 18.78 15.66
C SER A 502 0.01 17.90 16.42
N LEU A 503 0.96 18.52 17.12
CA LEU A 503 1.99 17.79 17.87
C LEU A 503 2.01 18.25 19.32
N TRP A 504 1.77 17.30 20.23
CA TRP A 504 1.63 17.54 21.65
C TRP A 504 2.80 16.93 22.40
N ARG A 505 3.30 17.64 23.41
CA ARG A 505 4.10 17.13 24.51
C ARG A 505 3.21 17.01 25.75
N THR A 506 3.23 15.87 26.41
CA THR A 506 2.45 15.60 27.62
C THR A 506 3.37 15.17 28.75
N THR A 507 3.30 15.85 29.89
CA THR A 507 4.08 15.49 31.09
C THR A 507 3.38 14.38 31.89
N PRO A 508 4.04 13.74 32.87
CA PRO A 508 3.41 12.72 33.72
C PRO A 508 2.22 13.24 34.54
N THR A 509 2.11 14.56 34.74
CA THR A 509 0.96 15.20 35.41
C THR A 509 -0.26 15.33 34.50
N GLY A 510 -0.12 14.99 33.21
CA GLY A 510 -1.18 15.09 32.19
C GLY A 510 -1.29 16.47 31.54
N GLU A 511 -0.39 17.40 31.86
CA GLU A 511 -0.35 18.71 31.21
C GLU A 511 0.08 18.56 29.74
N ARG A 512 -0.74 19.07 28.82
CA ARG A 512 -0.51 19.03 27.37
C ARG A 512 -0.08 20.41 26.89
N THR A 513 1.07 20.48 26.23
CA THR A 513 1.55 21.65 25.51
C THR A 513 1.83 21.30 24.06
N PHE A 514 1.61 22.23 23.13
CA PHE A 514 2.03 22.02 21.74
C PHE A 514 3.55 22.10 21.61
N VAL A 515 4.11 21.31 20.71
CA VAL A 515 5.52 21.41 20.32
C VAL A 515 5.70 22.61 19.39
N ARG A 516 6.77 23.38 19.58
CA ARG A 516 7.10 24.51 18.70
C ARG A 516 7.77 24.01 17.43
N GLY A 517 7.24 24.45 16.29
CA GLY A 517 7.77 24.24 14.95
C GLY A 517 8.24 25.55 14.29
N PRO A 518 8.49 25.52 12.97
CA PRO A 518 9.08 26.64 12.23
C PRO A 518 8.26 27.93 12.25
N ASP A 519 6.93 27.84 12.30
CA ASP A 519 6.02 28.98 12.20
C ASP A 519 5.23 29.27 13.48
N GLY A 520 5.57 28.60 14.59
CA GLY A 520 4.89 28.74 15.87
C GLY A 520 4.65 27.38 16.51
N LEU A 521 3.64 27.29 17.38
CA LEU A 521 3.18 26.00 17.89
C LEU A 521 2.55 25.16 16.78
N ILE A 522 2.86 23.85 16.75
CA ILE A 522 2.31 22.91 15.76
C ILE A 522 0.90 22.53 16.18
N ASP A 523 -0.04 23.43 15.87
CA ASP A 523 -1.48 23.27 16.02
C ASP A 523 -2.12 23.43 14.64
N ARG A 524 -2.81 22.38 14.18
CA ARG A 524 -3.44 22.32 12.85
C ARG A 524 -2.56 22.84 11.70
N THR A 525 -1.28 22.53 11.73
CA THR A 525 -0.32 22.98 10.70
C THR A 525 -0.46 22.13 9.43
N LEU A 526 -0.57 22.74 8.25
CA LEU A 526 -0.70 22.00 6.99
C LEU A 526 0.51 21.10 6.73
N ILE A 527 0.24 19.85 6.35
CA ILE A 527 1.25 18.86 5.97
C ILE A 527 1.59 19.07 4.49
N THR A 528 2.82 19.48 4.22
CA THR A 528 3.36 19.70 2.87
C THR A 528 4.29 18.58 2.40
N ASP A 529 4.76 17.73 3.31
CA ASP A 529 5.65 16.60 3.02
C ASP A 529 5.15 15.35 3.75
N THR A 530 5.46 14.18 3.18
CA THR A 530 5.18 12.87 3.76
C THR A 530 6.01 12.58 5.01
N GLN A 531 7.01 13.41 5.32
CA GLN A 531 7.78 13.34 6.54
C GLN A 531 7.84 14.71 7.20
N PHE A 532 7.61 14.74 8.52
CA PHE A 532 7.76 15.92 9.35
C PHE A 532 8.85 15.69 10.40
N LEU A 533 9.85 16.56 10.39
CA LEU A 533 10.97 16.55 11.33
C LEU A 533 10.93 17.84 12.15
N VAL A 534 10.93 17.71 13.48
CA VAL A 534 11.03 18.86 14.38
C VAL A 534 11.85 18.50 15.61
N GLN A 535 12.59 19.48 16.14
CA GLN A 535 13.34 19.33 17.38
C GLN A 535 12.63 20.11 18.48
N ASP A 536 12.26 19.42 19.55
CA ASP A 536 11.64 20.05 20.72
C ASP A 536 12.70 20.44 21.75
N TYR A 537 13.08 21.72 21.73
CA TYR A 537 14.04 22.30 22.67
C TYR A 537 13.44 22.66 24.04
N GLU A 538 12.12 22.49 24.21
CA GLU A 538 11.37 22.90 25.41
C GLU A 538 10.93 21.68 26.25
N ALA A 539 11.43 20.50 25.89
CA ALA A 539 11.22 19.26 26.62
C ALA A 539 11.95 19.28 27.98
N PRO A 540 11.27 19.04 29.12
CA PRO A 540 11.87 19.12 30.45
C PRO A 540 12.94 18.06 30.68
N LEU A 541 13.97 18.42 31.46
CA LEU A 541 15.08 17.54 31.81
C LEU A 541 14.67 16.51 32.87
N GLY A 542 15.10 15.26 32.72
CA GLY A 542 14.89 14.17 33.68
C GLY A 542 13.43 13.75 33.88
N VAL A 543 12.51 14.23 33.05
CA VAL A 543 11.07 13.92 33.11
C VAL A 543 10.70 13.05 31.92
N LEU A 544 9.97 11.95 32.18
CA LEU A 544 9.40 11.13 31.12
C LEU A 544 8.24 11.88 30.46
N ILE A 545 8.39 12.22 29.19
CA ILE A 545 7.37 12.92 28.41
C ILE A 545 6.78 12.01 27.35
N SER A 546 5.48 12.15 27.12
CA SER A 546 4.75 11.48 26.04
C SER A 546 4.44 12.48 24.95
N TYR A 547 4.96 12.24 23.75
CA TYR A 547 4.58 12.97 22.55
C TYR A 547 3.41 12.30 21.86
N THR A 548 2.45 13.09 21.40
CA THR A 548 1.31 12.62 20.60
C THR A 548 1.22 13.46 19.35
N HIS A 549 1.24 12.82 18.17
CA HIS A 549 0.83 13.50 16.94
C HIS A 549 -0.62 13.17 16.61
N GLU A 550 -1.35 14.13 16.06
CA GLU A 550 -2.72 13.98 15.58
C GLU A 550 -2.79 14.57 14.17
N THR A 551 -3.32 13.82 13.20
CA THR A 551 -3.58 14.32 11.84
C THR A 551 -5.07 14.53 11.61
N TYR A 552 -5.43 15.56 10.85
CA TYR A 552 -6.81 15.93 10.58
C TYR A 552 -7.00 16.19 9.09
N GLU A 553 -8.10 15.71 8.52
CA GLU A 553 -8.56 16.23 7.24
C GLU A 553 -8.95 17.71 7.42
N VAL A 554 -8.62 18.56 6.44
CA VAL A 554 -8.86 20.01 6.53
C VAL A 554 -10.34 20.28 6.82
N GLY A 555 -10.60 21.07 7.87
CA GLY A 555 -11.95 21.43 8.30
C GLY A 555 -12.65 20.39 9.20
N THR A 556 -11.99 19.29 9.53
CA THR A 556 -12.52 18.28 10.48
C THR A 556 -12.05 18.52 11.91
N THR A 557 -12.87 18.15 12.89
CA THR A 557 -12.54 18.30 14.33
C THR A 557 -12.01 17.01 14.97
N ALA A 558 -12.24 15.86 14.34
CA ALA A 558 -11.78 14.56 14.83
C ALA A 558 -10.49 14.15 14.13
N PRO A 559 -9.48 13.64 14.84
CA PRO A 559 -8.25 13.19 14.22
C PRO A 559 -8.50 11.92 13.41
N ASP A 560 -7.90 11.86 12.23
CA ASP A 560 -7.86 10.67 11.37
C ASP A 560 -6.82 9.65 11.89
N ARG A 561 -5.66 10.12 12.33
CA ARG A 561 -4.59 9.28 12.90
C ARG A 561 -4.00 9.92 14.13
N PHE A 562 -3.55 9.08 15.07
CA PHE A 562 -2.68 9.51 16.15
C PHE A 562 -1.70 8.41 16.57
N SER A 563 -0.53 8.80 17.06
CA SER A 563 0.44 7.89 17.66
C SER A 563 1.10 8.56 18.85
N VAL A 564 1.52 7.74 19.82
CA VAL A 564 2.21 8.20 21.03
C VAL A 564 3.63 7.64 21.05
N GLN A 565 4.60 8.47 21.43
CA GLN A 565 5.97 8.08 21.73
C GLN A 565 6.44 8.69 23.03
N THR A 566 7.35 8.03 23.73
CA THR A 566 7.91 8.57 24.99
C THR A 566 9.39 8.87 24.86
N ALA A 567 9.85 9.95 25.49
CA ALA A 567 11.26 10.27 25.59
C ALA A 567 11.60 10.76 27.00
N THR A 568 12.88 10.68 27.37
CA THR A 568 13.41 11.31 28.59
C THR A 568 14.78 11.86 28.26
N ILE A 569 14.96 13.17 28.41
CA ILE A 569 16.29 13.79 28.31
C ILE A 569 16.99 13.56 29.65
N PRO A 570 18.23 13.04 29.68
CA PRO A 570 18.99 12.92 30.91
C PRO A 570 19.08 14.25 31.65
N ALA A 571 18.93 14.23 32.97
CA ALA A 571 18.99 15.45 33.80
C ALA A 571 20.37 16.13 33.78
N GLY A 572 21.44 15.38 33.50
CA GLY A 572 22.81 15.88 33.50
C GLY A 572 23.34 16.17 34.90
N ASP A 573 24.31 17.09 34.98
CA ASP A 573 24.92 17.53 36.24
C ASP A 573 24.01 18.56 36.94
N PRO A 574 23.65 18.33 38.22
CA PRO A 574 22.72 19.17 38.97
C PRO A 574 23.17 20.62 39.19
N ASN A 575 24.44 20.95 38.94
CA ASN A 575 24.93 22.33 39.03
C ASN A 575 24.70 23.13 37.74
N PHE A 576 24.36 22.46 36.63
CA PHE A 576 24.11 23.13 35.36
C PHE A 576 22.62 23.38 35.16
N SER A 577 22.30 24.39 34.37
CA SER A 577 20.97 24.59 33.81
C SER A 577 21.11 25.08 32.37
N TRP A 578 20.00 25.16 31.64
CA TRP A 578 20.00 25.66 30.27
C TRP A 578 19.29 27.01 30.20
N LEU A 579 19.91 27.98 29.54
CA LEU A 579 19.25 29.19 29.06
C LEU A 579 19.07 29.04 27.56
N LYS A 580 17.81 29.05 27.11
CA LYS A 580 17.45 28.77 25.72
C LYS A 580 16.68 29.93 25.12
N ASP A 581 16.95 30.25 23.85
CA ASP A 581 16.09 31.13 23.05
C ASP A 581 15.12 30.23 22.26
N PRO A 582 13.82 30.19 22.62
CA PRO A 582 12.85 29.34 21.93
C PRO A 582 12.73 29.60 20.42
N SER A 583 13.13 30.78 19.94
CA SER A 583 13.11 31.14 18.51
C SER A 583 14.41 30.91 17.77
N SER A 584 15.51 30.68 18.48
CA SER A 584 16.84 30.55 17.87
C SER A 584 17.69 29.56 18.66
N PRO A 585 17.43 28.25 18.52
CA PRO A 585 18.08 27.21 19.30
C PRO A 585 19.60 27.16 19.19
N GLN A 586 20.17 27.66 18.09
CA GLN A 586 21.60 27.85 17.90
C GLN A 586 22.25 28.72 18.97
N ARG A 587 21.47 29.56 19.68
CA ARG A 587 21.94 30.41 20.79
C ARG A 587 21.87 29.72 22.16
N ASN A 588 21.25 28.54 22.24
CA ASN A 588 21.05 27.84 23.50
C ASN A 588 22.39 27.58 24.20
N LEU A 589 22.43 27.87 25.49
CA LEU A 589 23.66 27.80 26.27
C LEU A 589 23.41 27.03 27.56
N ARG A 590 24.27 26.04 27.80
CA ARG A 590 24.39 25.39 29.10
C ARG A 590 25.21 26.27 30.04
N VAL A 591 24.65 26.62 31.18
CA VAL A 591 25.24 27.55 32.15
C VAL A 591 25.45 26.88 33.50
N LEU A 592 26.53 27.23 34.20
CA LEU A 592 26.82 26.75 35.55
C LEU A 592 26.11 27.65 36.55
N THR A 593 25.15 27.11 37.30
CA THR A 593 24.33 27.87 38.25
C THR A 593 25.08 28.08 39.55
N GLU A 594 25.39 29.33 39.89
CA GLU A 594 25.93 29.73 41.20
C GLU A 594 24.81 29.76 42.24
N LYS A 595 23.68 30.37 41.89
CA LYS A 595 22.53 30.54 42.78
C LYS A 595 21.24 30.63 41.95
N ALA A 596 20.28 29.78 42.25
CA ALA A 596 18.93 29.88 41.69
C ALA A 596 18.20 31.14 42.21
N PRO A 597 17.20 31.66 41.47
CA PRO A 597 16.43 32.83 41.89
C PRO A 597 15.67 32.60 43.20
N ASP A 598 15.79 33.54 44.13
CA ASP A 598 14.86 33.66 45.26
C ASP A 598 13.57 34.33 44.74
N TRP A 599 12.62 33.52 44.27
CA TRP A 599 11.41 34.05 43.64
C TRP A 599 10.53 34.87 44.59
N GLN A 600 10.16 36.05 44.14
CA GLN A 600 9.19 36.93 44.77
C GLN A 600 8.01 37.13 43.81
N ARG A 601 6.81 37.40 44.35
CA ARG A 601 5.65 37.78 43.55
C ARG A 601 5.26 39.20 43.87
N SER A 602 5.52 40.10 42.93
CA SER A 602 5.11 41.49 43.04
C SER A 602 3.58 41.58 43.14
N VAL A 603 3.07 42.54 43.91
CA VAL A 603 1.63 42.78 44.03
C VAL A 603 1.41 44.28 44.17
N VAL A 604 0.52 44.83 43.36
CA VAL A 604 0.10 46.22 43.49
C VAL A 604 -0.87 46.28 44.67
N GLN A 605 -0.51 47.05 45.70
CA GLN A 605 -1.31 47.20 46.91
C GLN A 605 -1.64 48.66 47.18
N GLY A 606 -2.91 48.96 47.40
CA GLY A 606 -3.40 50.22 47.94
C GLY A 606 -3.67 50.10 49.43
N GLU A 607 -2.96 50.86 50.27
CA GLU A 607 -3.21 50.94 51.71
C GLU A 607 -4.14 52.12 52.02
N HIS A 608 -5.34 51.84 52.54
CA HIS A 608 -6.26 52.87 53.03
C HIS A 608 -6.27 52.89 54.56
N ARG A 609 -5.69 53.95 55.13
CA ARG A 609 -5.78 54.26 56.55
C ARG A 609 -7.09 54.98 56.87
N VAL A 610 -8.10 54.21 57.26
CA VAL A 610 -9.41 54.76 57.68
C VAL A 610 -9.30 55.33 59.09
N ARG A 611 -9.62 56.63 59.26
CA ARG A 611 -9.60 57.31 60.55
C ARG A 611 -10.50 56.57 61.55
N GLY A 612 -9.95 56.22 62.72
CA GLY A 612 -10.64 55.46 63.78
C GLY A 612 -10.39 53.95 63.76
N ARG A 613 -9.67 53.43 62.75
CA ARG A 613 -9.25 52.02 62.71
C ARG A 613 -7.77 51.88 63.08
N ARG A 614 -7.43 50.89 63.91
CA ARG A 614 -6.04 50.57 64.28
C ARG A 614 -5.25 49.96 63.11
N ASN A 615 -5.92 49.16 62.27
CA ASN A 615 -5.31 48.45 61.15
C ASN A 615 -5.85 49.02 59.82
N SER A 616 -4.94 49.24 58.87
CA SER A 616 -5.27 49.68 57.51
C SER A 616 -6.09 48.64 56.76
N ILE A 617 -6.88 49.09 55.78
CA ILE A 617 -7.51 48.21 54.80
C ILE A 617 -6.57 48.16 53.60
N ILE A 618 -6.11 46.96 53.22
CA ILE A 618 -5.26 46.76 52.06
C ILE A 618 -6.11 46.18 50.92
N PHE A 619 -6.16 46.88 49.79
CA PHE A 619 -6.64 46.31 48.53
C PHE A 619 -5.42 45.78 47.78
N SER A 620 -5.34 44.47 47.64
CA SER A 620 -4.33 43.80 46.81
C SER A 620 -4.96 43.36 45.50
N ASP A 621 -4.30 43.68 44.40
CA ASP A 621 -4.60 43.08 43.10
C ASP A 621 -4.10 41.62 43.05
N VAL A 622 -4.31 40.94 41.92
CA VAL A 622 -3.72 39.63 41.64
C VAL A 622 -2.19 39.74 41.69
N ARG A 623 -1.53 38.78 42.35
CA ARG A 623 -0.07 38.72 42.38
C ARG A 623 0.47 38.54 40.96
N GLY A 624 1.51 39.31 40.61
CA GLY A 624 2.24 39.17 39.35
C GLY A 624 3.04 37.86 39.27
N GLY A 625 3.69 37.68 38.12
CA GLY A 625 4.62 36.57 37.88
C GLY A 625 5.81 36.57 38.85
N LEU A 626 6.57 35.46 38.84
CA LEU A 626 7.77 35.34 39.66
C LEU A 626 8.85 36.32 39.18
N GLU A 627 9.47 37.04 40.12
CA GLU A 627 10.60 37.94 39.89
C GLU A 627 11.75 37.54 40.82
N GLY A 628 12.99 37.48 40.31
CA GLY A 628 14.15 37.04 41.09
C GLY A 628 15.47 37.23 40.34
N GLU A 629 16.59 36.89 40.97
CA GLU A 629 17.93 37.01 40.36
C GLU A 629 18.57 35.63 40.20
N LEU A 630 18.81 35.20 38.96
CA LEU A 630 19.63 34.02 38.65
C LEU A 630 21.10 34.43 38.65
N ARG A 631 21.95 33.72 39.41
CA ARG A 631 23.41 33.89 39.33
C ARG A 631 24.06 32.70 38.66
N ILE A 632 24.91 32.97 37.66
CA ILE A 632 25.62 31.95 36.89
C ILE A 632 27.10 32.29 36.72
N TRP A 633 27.89 31.27 36.40
CA TRP A 633 29.30 31.40 36.03
C TRP A 633 29.55 31.03 34.57
N THR A 634 30.45 31.78 33.94
CA THR A 634 31.12 31.39 32.69
C THR A 634 32.60 31.20 32.99
N ARG A 635 33.20 30.12 32.50
CA ARG A 635 34.57 29.65 32.82
C ARG A 635 35.60 30.04 31.77
N SER A 636 35.17 30.39 30.57
CA SER A 636 36.02 30.76 29.43
C SER A 636 35.52 32.01 28.73
N ASP A 637 36.40 32.64 27.93
CA ASP A 637 36.01 33.77 27.08
C ASP A 637 34.98 33.39 26.01
N ASP A 638 34.96 32.13 25.58
CA ASP A 638 33.99 31.65 24.59
C ASP A 638 32.62 31.44 25.23
N GLU A 639 32.53 30.84 26.43
CA GLU A 639 31.28 30.78 27.19
C GLU A 639 30.72 32.19 27.47
N ARG A 640 31.60 33.14 27.79
CA ARG A 640 31.25 34.56 27.98
C ARG A 640 30.70 35.21 26.71
N LYS A 641 31.34 35.01 25.56
CA LYS A 641 30.84 35.53 24.27
C LYS A 641 29.51 34.90 23.88
N SER A 642 29.35 33.58 24.11
CA SER A 642 28.10 32.88 23.83
C SER A 642 26.95 33.39 24.69
N LEU A 643 27.20 33.70 25.97
CA LEU A 643 26.18 34.28 26.84
C LEU A 643 25.78 35.70 26.39
N HIS A 644 26.75 36.54 26.01
CA HIS A 644 26.43 37.84 25.36
C HIS A 644 25.59 37.64 24.10
N TRP A 645 25.99 36.71 23.24
CA TRP A 645 25.25 36.41 22.01
C TRP A 645 23.81 35.92 22.27
N LEU A 646 23.58 35.15 23.33
CA LEU A 646 22.23 34.76 23.76
C LEU A 646 21.40 35.95 24.27
N LEU A 647 22.02 36.88 25.01
CA LEU A 647 21.34 37.98 25.69
C LEU A 647 21.12 39.22 24.81
N ASP A 648 21.99 39.49 23.84
CA ASP A 648 21.98 40.68 22.98
C ASP A 648 20.61 41.00 22.33
N PRO A 649 19.81 40.01 21.87
CA PRO A 649 18.50 40.30 21.28
C PRO A 649 17.43 40.78 22.27
N GLY A 650 17.63 40.62 23.58
CA GLY A 650 16.63 40.94 24.61
C GLY A 650 15.33 40.13 24.48
N ARG A 651 15.40 38.90 23.95
CA ARG A 651 14.25 38.01 23.74
C ARG A 651 13.84 37.31 25.05
N ILE A 652 12.65 36.73 25.04
CA ILE A 652 12.19 35.82 26.09
C ILE A 652 13.04 34.56 26.02
N LEU A 653 13.61 34.16 27.15
CA LEU A 653 14.39 32.94 27.26
C LEU A 653 13.61 31.88 28.04
N LEU A 654 13.86 30.61 27.77
CA LEU A 654 13.48 29.51 28.64
C LEU A 654 14.64 29.22 29.58
N TRP A 655 14.42 29.38 30.88
CA TRP A 655 15.31 28.82 31.88
C TRP A 655 14.82 27.41 32.21
N GLN A 656 15.56 26.44 31.69
CA GLN A 656 15.30 25.03 31.91
C GLN A 656 16.16 24.52 33.05
N ALA A 657 15.49 24.22 34.17
CA ALA A 657 16.12 23.85 35.42
C ALA A 657 16.31 22.32 35.49
N VAL A 658 17.42 21.90 36.10
CA VAL A 658 17.64 20.48 36.36
C VAL A 658 16.78 20.04 37.55
N PRO A 659 16.13 18.87 37.50
CA PRO A 659 15.37 18.35 38.63
C PRO A 659 16.18 18.38 39.94
N GLY A 660 15.55 18.89 41.01
CA GLY A 660 16.19 19.03 42.32
C GLY A 660 16.55 20.47 42.72
N MET A 661 16.54 21.43 41.77
CA MET A 661 16.69 22.86 42.11
C MET A 661 15.45 23.47 42.80
N GLY A 662 14.34 22.73 42.89
CA GLY A 662 13.10 23.17 43.53
C GLY A 662 12.28 24.18 42.73
N ILE A 663 12.58 24.32 41.43
CA ILE A 663 11.94 25.25 40.50
C ILE A 663 11.69 24.50 39.18
N ASP A 664 10.50 24.69 38.61
CA ASP A 664 10.12 24.15 37.30
C ASP A 664 10.66 25.03 36.16
N ASP A 665 10.70 24.47 34.95
CA ASP A 665 11.07 25.20 33.73
C ASP A 665 10.19 26.45 33.54
N VAL A 666 10.82 27.60 33.26
CA VAL A 666 10.11 28.89 33.25
C VAL A 666 10.59 29.80 32.12
N TYR A 667 9.65 30.42 31.40
CA TYR A 667 9.96 31.49 30.45
C TYR A 667 10.19 32.79 31.20
N VAL A 668 11.30 33.46 30.88
CA VAL A 668 11.77 34.63 31.60
C VAL A 668 12.17 35.74 30.63
N ALA A 669 11.78 36.96 30.97
CA ALA A 669 12.40 38.17 30.43
C ALA A 669 13.61 38.53 31.31
N VAL A 670 14.77 38.73 30.69
CA VAL A 670 15.99 39.10 31.39
C VAL A 670 16.09 40.63 31.45
N GLY A 671 16.27 41.16 32.66
CA GLY A 671 16.47 42.59 32.91
C GLY A 671 17.92 43.03 32.66
N GLN A 672 18.35 44.09 33.36
CA GLN A 672 19.73 44.59 33.23
C GLN A 672 20.73 43.60 33.84
N VAL A 673 21.55 43.02 32.98
CA VAL A 673 22.57 42.03 33.36
C VAL A 673 23.80 42.70 33.97
N VAL A 674 24.32 42.12 35.05
CA VAL A 674 25.57 42.55 35.68
C VAL A 674 26.65 41.48 35.44
N GLU A 675 27.69 41.84 34.68
CA GLU A 675 28.91 41.03 34.52
C GLU A 675 29.95 41.43 35.58
N GLY A 676 30.35 40.49 36.42
CA GLY A 676 31.35 40.66 37.46
C GLY A 676 32.52 39.68 37.30
N ARG A 677 33.68 40.03 37.88
CA ARG A 677 34.79 39.08 38.01
C ARG A 677 34.68 38.36 39.35
N THR A 678 35.05 37.07 39.37
CA THR A 678 35.11 36.29 40.61
C THR A 678 36.26 36.73 41.51
N VAL A 679 37.35 37.26 40.91
CA VAL A 679 38.48 37.90 41.61
C VAL A 679 38.93 39.18 40.89
N PRO A 680 39.63 40.13 41.55
CA PRO A 680 40.01 41.40 40.94
C PRO A 680 40.96 41.33 39.73
N GLN A 681 41.66 40.20 39.55
CA GLN A 681 42.70 40.02 38.54
C GLN A 681 42.15 40.12 37.11
N ALA A 682 42.85 40.84 36.23
CA ALA A 682 42.40 41.08 34.87
C ALA A 682 42.46 39.86 33.94
N GLN A 683 43.34 38.91 34.25
CA GLN A 683 43.53 37.68 33.48
C GLN A 683 42.58 36.56 33.89
N GLU A 684 41.79 36.75 34.95
CA GLU A 684 40.81 35.76 35.37
C GLU A 684 39.81 35.54 34.23
N LEU A 685 39.57 34.27 33.89
CA LEU A 685 38.64 33.88 32.83
C LEU A 685 37.22 33.73 33.37
N TRP A 686 37.07 33.39 34.65
CA TRP A 686 35.77 33.21 35.27
C TRP A 686 35.03 34.54 35.42
N ARG A 687 33.75 34.55 35.07
CA ARG A 687 32.85 35.68 35.29
C ARG A 687 31.62 35.22 36.05
N SER A 688 31.18 36.02 37.01
CA SER A 688 29.88 35.86 37.67
C SER A 688 28.90 36.82 37.04
N TRP A 689 27.70 36.32 36.77
CA TRP A 689 26.64 37.05 36.11
C TRP A 689 25.44 37.07 37.03
N THR A 690 24.85 38.25 37.21
CA THR A 690 23.53 38.38 37.85
C THR A 690 22.52 38.73 36.78
N LEU A 691 21.55 37.85 36.57
CA LEU A 691 20.46 37.97 35.60
C LEU A 691 19.16 38.21 36.36
N PRO A 692 18.63 39.45 36.40
CA PRO A 692 17.29 39.70 36.91
C PRO A 692 16.28 39.03 35.98
N LEU A 693 15.52 38.07 36.48
CA LEU A 693 14.52 37.31 35.74
C LEU A 693 13.12 37.75 36.15
N ARG A 694 12.26 37.97 35.16
CA ARG A 694 10.82 38.12 35.34
C ARG A 694 10.10 37.05 34.55
N GLN A 695 9.32 36.21 35.21
CA GLN A 695 8.49 35.21 34.56
C GLN A 695 7.51 35.87 33.59
N VAL A 696 7.41 35.29 32.41
CA VAL A 696 6.48 35.67 31.35
C VAL A 696 5.76 34.43 30.82
N ASP A 697 4.67 34.64 30.11
CA ASP A 697 3.97 33.54 29.42
C ASP A 697 4.81 33.03 28.24
N MET A 698 4.55 31.77 27.87
CA MET A 698 5.16 31.17 26.68
C MET A 698 4.84 32.01 25.44
N PRO A 699 5.82 32.37 24.60
CA PRO A 699 5.58 33.13 23.38
C PRO A 699 4.97 32.23 22.29
N ALA A 700 3.65 32.03 22.30
CA ALA A 700 2.97 31.04 21.44
C ALA A 700 3.08 31.31 19.92
N ALA A 701 3.12 32.57 19.49
CA ALA A 701 3.18 32.94 18.07
C ALA A 701 4.61 32.95 17.49
N LEU A 702 5.61 32.57 18.29
CA LEU A 702 7.02 32.62 17.92
C LEU A 702 7.45 31.29 17.30
N GLY A 703 7.87 31.30 16.04
CA GLY A 703 8.43 30.12 15.37
C GLY A 703 9.91 29.90 15.66
N VAL A 704 10.39 28.69 15.36
CA VAL A 704 11.82 28.34 15.43
C VAL A 704 12.52 28.75 14.13
N ALA A 705 13.54 29.61 14.23
CA ALA A 705 14.39 30.01 13.12
C ALA A 705 15.69 29.18 13.10
N GLY A 706 15.71 28.13 12.27
CA GLY A 706 16.87 27.26 12.03
C GLY A 706 16.95 26.05 12.97
N SER A 707 17.98 25.21 12.78
CA SER A 707 18.34 24.11 13.67
C SER A 707 19.73 24.38 14.25
N ALA A 708 19.96 24.05 15.53
CA ALA A 708 21.27 24.18 16.15
C ALA A 708 22.33 23.24 15.52
N ASP A 709 21.88 22.17 14.89
CA ASP A 709 22.73 21.06 14.45
C ASP A 709 22.95 21.00 12.93
N ARG A 710 22.21 21.81 12.14
CA ARG A 710 22.30 21.76 10.68
C ARG A 710 23.50 22.55 10.15
N THR A 711 24.44 21.84 9.51
CA THR A 711 25.63 22.41 8.87
C THR A 711 25.52 22.38 7.34
N TRP A 712 26.40 23.12 6.66
CA TRP A 712 26.57 23.01 5.21
C TRP A 712 27.03 21.61 4.76
N GLN A 713 27.70 20.87 5.65
CA GLN A 713 28.10 19.49 5.39
C GLN A 713 26.89 18.55 5.39
N ASP A 714 25.88 18.81 6.23
CA ASP A 714 24.64 18.03 6.24
C ASP A 714 23.85 18.27 4.95
N ILE A 715 23.78 19.52 4.47
CA ILE A 715 23.17 19.84 3.17
C ILE A 715 23.86 19.09 2.02
N LEU A 716 25.20 19.04 2.02
CA LEU A 716 25.98 18.28 1.03
C LEU A 716 25.79 16.77 1.13
N SER A 717 25.43 16.26 2.32
CA SER A 717 25.23 14.83 2.56
C SER A 717 23.78 14.39 2.27
N GLU A 718 22.81 15.30 2.49
CA GLU A 718 21.38 15.11 2.20
C GLU A 718 21.05 15.20 0.71
N HIS A 719 21.84 15.96 -0.06
CA HIS A 719 21.56 16.26 -1.46
C HIS A 719 22.73 15.86 -2.36
N ALA A 720 22.46 14.98 -3.32
CA ALA A 720 23.47 14.50 -4.27
C ALA A 720 24.01 15.63 -5.17
N THR A 721 23.16 16.63 -5.46
CA THR A 721 23.53 17.78 -6.28
C THR A 721 22.93 19.09 -5.73
N TRP A 722 23.52 20.22 -6.09
CA TRP A 722 22.92 21.54 -5.86
C TRP A 722 21.61 21.74 -6.63
N GLY A 723 21.37 20.97 -7.70
CA GLY A 723 20.09 20.92 -8.39
C GLY A 723 18.97 20.41 -7.48
N ASP A 724 19.26 19.39 -6.65
CA ASP A 724 18.31 18.82 -5.69
C ASP A 724 17.99 19.81 -4.56
N VAL A 725 18.98 20.58 -4.12
CA VAL A 725 18.78 21.65 -3.12
C VAL A 725 17.86 22.74 -3.68
N LEU A 726 18.11 23.22 -4.90
CA LEU A 726 17.25 24.24 -5.55
C LEU A 726 15.86 23.69 -5.94
N ALA A 727 15.74 22.38 -6.18
CA ALA A 727 14.45 21.74 -6.38
C ALA A 727 13.65 21.68 -5.08
N ARG A 728 14.32 21.45 -3.93
CA ARG A 728 13.70 21.34 -2.62
C ARG A 728 13.42 22.68 -1.94
N PHE A 729 14.29 23.68 -2.08
CA PHE A 729 14.21 24.97 -1.35
C PHE A 729 14.03 26.14 -2.31
N GLU A 730 13.20 27.13 -1.96
CA GLU A 730 12.95 28.32 -2.80
C GLU A 730 14.05 29.37 -2.66
N THR A 731 14.51 29.60 -1.45
CA THR A 731 15.54 30.58 -1.14
C THR A 731 16.69 29.98 -0.34
N TRP A 732 17.82 30.69 -0.29
CA TRP A 732 18.94 30.30 0.58
C TRP A 732 18.63 30.48 2.07
N GLU A 733 17.68 31.36 2.38
CA GLU A 733 17.13 31.47 3.73
C GLU A 733 16.34 30.20 4.08
N ASP A 734 15.57 29.65 3.15
CA ASP A 734 14.88 28.37 3.34
C ASP A 734 15.83 27.18 3.51
N VAL A 735 16.97 27.20 2.80
CA VAL A 735 18.04 26.22 3.02
C VAL A 735 18.58 26.33 4.46
N PHE A 736 18.84 27.55 4.93
CA PHE A 736 19.30 27.79 6.30
C PHE A 736 18.25 27.40 7.35
N LEU A 737 16.97 27.67 7.09
CA LEU A 737 15.85 27.42 7.99
C LEU A 737 15.24 26.00 7.87
N ASN A 738 15.73 25.20 6.91
CA ASN A 738 15.16 23.90 6.51
C ASN A 738 13.66 23.94 6.17
N ARG A 739 13.29 24.84 5.24
CA ARG A 739 11.91 25.07 4.79
C ARG A 739 11.71 24.64 3.32
N PRO A 740 11.33 23.39 3.02
CA PRO A 740 11.11 22.97 1.63
C PRO A 740 10.01 23.82 0.96
N LYS A 741 10.06 23.90 -0.38
CA LYS A 741 8.98 24.43 -1.21
C LYS A 741 7.68 23.69 -0.86
N GLY A 742 6.62 24.46 -0.60
CA GLY A 742 5.27 23.94 -0.38
C GLY A 742 4.60 23.47 -1.66
#